data_AF-A0A1J1C3A7-F1
#
_entry.id   AF-A0A1J1C3A7-F1
#
_cell.length_a   1.000
_cell.length_b   1.000
_cell.length_c   1.000
_cell.angle_alpha   90.00
_cell.angle_beta   90.00
_cell.angle_gamma   90.00
#
_symmetry.space_group_name_H-M   'P 1'
#
loop_
_entity.id
_entity.type
_entity.pdbx_description
1 polymer ?
#
loop_
_entity_poly.entity_id
_entity_poly.type
_entity_poly.pdbx_seq_one_letter_code
_entity_poly.pdbx_strand_id
1 'polypeptide(L)'
;MTQSLFAQNNQITHVPSKERGDPKYRRKAQLEGNNIRTTIFNFGHTGRTGAVPIYEETPYEWPKNTGKVYLAQTTIWWGAEVIDENGEKQRIVIVDNGRTSDEGKSWNIEPCPGYFNPNSNSIANSVDPSTWPEYWPDKMNIDPESGSEPGWPGSWNGYFGQDKFNADQELFYRASDDRYDNYLYFPDSTDKTRHGLGILMDVRAMAWSQILVSDVVYLLHFLKNDGTKDIEKFAVTFGVADFVGGDGDSQDDISEFDLLEDIMWSRDSDNKAPTFGKDPVGIVGVALLETPGNAHDRIDNDGDGEEGGPKVTEEMLQGEGTAEILDNPGDQRNANGIDDNRNGLIDETIAHIPFAGQVGVTYADGIDANGNAEEGSPLVTVEMVDLAKTDQVTVDGETYYWNRWPANVESDPIQNGQIHLTMVDETDIGKAFKDYIDNNGNGEDNSPVVTQEMIDAAAQDAPYYRYRVPNSNIILYDLKAEDLGKKYADGIDNDGDGAVDEDIDEGIDEMIDERRDDFIDNDGDWNPILDDVGIDGIAGTNDLGEGDGKPTSGAATDDPGEPNIDDTDISETDQIGISASARTPAGGLNLNSDATLWFDFMIPGKFYDPRTVLAGEYDLWVTSGYFPIKAGQTEPISVAVILANANQNDPNGELRKQAVLKKRVRAQETYNNDYQFANAPITPKLTAVPGDNKVTLYWDDLAEQSFDNYIYKIGGNPYDFEGYRIYRATDPAFQDPLEITDAFGTLRFRNPIAQFDLIDGITGLDSVGIDGANFYLGNDSGLRHTFVDSSVKNGFTYYYAITSYDFGYPAGGILPTESPIRVNLQPDGSVILGPNVVRVTPEAPAAGYVPATLGTIEHEEGSSTGRISYEIIDPNKIKDGHVYYITFEDTLKPGKPGKPDTLTTKSYTLVDSTADSVLVWKSPHLEEDFEQPLTDGFRLHFVNEDQVGINANLSGWRPKDVNIPAFTFQKLTQSVGPEGEFRVNDYLILFGDVGMATSLPGVYEGNYYDSKEVNFKIINLNTNEPVDFVFVENDTIGTPPGVFSSNYRIIKLGNTEIKIPYKDVIAFLEPKTVNDRDTLVYTWQFYLSSIPDSTQRIPAAGDTAKIILKKPFLSQDVYRFVARGSYINKREAKNDMDRIKVVPNPYVATAEWEPRNPYNSGRGPRSIHFTHLPAKCTIRIFTVNGELVRKIEVDNPEDNGTAYWDLLTKDHLSVSYGVYIYHVEAPGIGEKVGKFAIIK
;
A
#
# COMPACT_ATOMS: atom_id res chain seq x y z
N MET A 1 7.24 28.16 -40.98
CA MET A 1 7.15 27.04 -41.93
C MET A 1 6.00 26.24 -41.42
N THR A 2 4.84 26.50 -42.00
CA THR A 2 3.52 26.04 -41.56
C THR A 2 2.93 25.27 -42.74
N GLN A 3 2.74 23.97 -42.56
CA GLN A 3 1.97 23.05 -43.40
C GLN A 3 1.27 22.13 -42.39
N SER A 4 -0.03 22.31 -42.15
CA SER A 4 -1.11 21.57 -42.83
C SER A 4 -0.89 20.05 -42.75
N LEU A 5 -1.35 19.44 -41.65
CA LEU A 5 -1.43 17.99 -41.48
C LEU A 5 -2.87 17.44 -41.54
N PHE A 6 -3.89 18.28 -41.40
CA PHE A 6 -5.28 17.85 -41.51
C PHE A 6 -5.82 18.12 -42.91
N ALA A 7 -6.09 17.01 -43.63
CA ALA A 7 -6.75 16.84 -44.92
C ALA A 7 -5.94 15.97 -45.90
N GLN A 8 -5.72 14.70 -45.55
CA GLN A 8 -5.60 13.61 -46.52
C GLN A 8 -6.18 12.32 -45.91
N ASN A 9 -7.18 11.75 -46.59
CA ASN A 9 -7.58 10.34 -46.50
C ASN A 9 -6.37 9.41 -46.76
N ASN A 10 -5.49 9.26 -45.78
CA ASN A 10 -4.51 8.19 -45.72
C ASN A 10 -4.90 7.34 -44.52
N GLN A 11 -5.46 6.16 -44.77
CA GLN A 11 -5.46 5.09 -43.78
C GLN A 11 -4.03 4.96 -43.26
N ILE A 12 -3.82 5.29 -41.98
CA ILE A 12 -2.56 4.99 -41.30
C ILE A 12 -2.50 3.47 -41.25
N THR A 13 -1.67 2.87 -42.11
CA THR A 13 -1.39 1.43 -42.02
C THR A 13 -0.58 1.21 -40.75
N HIS A 14 -1.19 0.59 -39.72
CA HIS A 14 -0.50 0.11 -38.53
C HIS A 14 0.77 -0.65 -38.93
N VAL A 15 1.84 -0.48 -38.15
CA VAL A 15 3.12 -1.17 -38.36
C VAL A 15 3.27 -2.22 -37.26
N PRO A 16 3.05 -3.51 -37.58
CA PRO A 16 3.22 -4.61 -36.64
C PRO A 16 4.57 -4.61 -35.93
N SER A 17 4.53 -4.94 -34.64
CA SER A 17 5.73 -5.16 -33.85
C SER A 17 6.49 -6.42 -34.27
N LYS A 18 7.71 -6.57 -33.75
CA LYS A 18 8.54 -7.80 -33.90
C LYS A 18 8.37 -8.79 -32.74
N GLU A 19 7.44 -8.53 -31.83
CA GLU A 19 7.28 -9.32 -30.62
C GLU A 19 6.58 -10.64 -30.95
N ARG A 20 7.14 -11.75 -30.43
CA ARG A 20 6.65 -13.10 -30.71
C ARG A 20 6.72 -13.99 -29.48
N GLY A 21 5.64 -14.70 -29.21
CA GLY A 21 5.50 -15.60 -28.07
C GLY A 21 6.27 -16.91 -28.22
N ASP A 22 6.87 -17.40 -27.13
CA ASP A 22 7.57 -18.69 -27.12
C ASP A 22 7.37 -19.45 -25.79
N PRO A 23 6.88 -20.71 -25.81
CA PRO A 23 6.65 -21.52 -24.61
C PRO A 23 7.88 -21.76 -23.75
N LYS A 24 9.09 -21.60 -24.28
CA LYS A 24 10.33 -21.71 -23.47
C LYS A 24 10.45 -20.59 -22.42
N TYR A 25 9.69 -19.51 -22.58
CA TYR A 25 9.68 -18.37 -21.68
C TYR A 25 8.50 -18.39 -20.69
N ARG A 26 7.73 -19.49 -20.63
CA ARG A 26 6.71 -19.67 -19.60
C ARG A 26 7.34 -19.54 -18.20
N ARG A 27 6.70 -18.74 -17.35
CA ARG A 27 7.05 -18.43 -15.96
C ARG A 27 5.78 -18.35 -15.14
N LYS A 28 5.93 -18.44 -13.82
CA LYS A 28 4.86 -18.20 -12.86
C LYS A 28 5.35 -17.34 -11.71
N ALA A 29 4.45 -16.58 -11.11
CA ALA A 29 4.70 -15.81 -9.89
C ALA A 29 3.54 -16.04 -8.90
N GLN A 30 3.80 -15.80 -7.62
CA GLN A 30 2.74 -15.80 -6.61
C GLN A 30 2.23 -14.36 -6.42
N LEU A 31 0.93 -14.16 -6.54
CA LEU A 31 0.25 -12.95 -6.12
C LEU A 31 -0.23 -13.15 -4.67
N GLU A 32 0.23 -12.30 -3.76
CA GLU A 32 0.04 -12.42 -2.31
C GLU A 32 0.05 -11.07 -1.57
N GLY A 33 -0.18 -9.98 -2.31
CA GLY A 33 -0.21 -8.60 -1.81
C GLY A 33 -1.28 -8.34 -0.75
N ASN A 34 -2.37 -9.12 -0.75
CA ASN A 34 -3.52 -8.93 0.15
C ASN A 34 -3.91 -10.22 0.91
N ASN A 35 -5.19 -10.44 1.25
CA ASN A 35 -5.64 -11.64 1.93
C ASN A 35 -5.79 -12.86 1.00
N ILE A 36 -5.71 -12.67 -0.31
CA ILE A 36 -5.78 -13.74 -1.31
C ILE A 36 -4.36 -14.15 -1.70
N ARG A 37 -4.16 -15.46 -1.89
CA ARG A 37 -2.96 -15.98 -2.55
C ARG A 37 -3.38 -16.79 -3.77
N THR A 38 -2.77 -16.52 -4.91
CA THR A 38 -2.98 -17.29 -6.15
C THR A 38 -1.73 -17.27 -7.03
N THR A 39 -1.53 -18.29 -7.86
CA THR A 39 -0.45 -18.33 -8.84
C THR A 39 -0.87 -17.66 -10.14
N ILE A 40 -0.01 -16.79 -10.68
CA ILE A 40 -0.20 -16.15 -11.99
C ILE A 40 0.80 -16.74 -12.97
N PHE A 41 0.35 -17.05 -14.17
CA PHE A 41 1.18 -17.54 -15.27
C PHE A 41 1.23 -16.52 -16.40
N ASN A 42 2.40 -16.35 -17.03
CA ASN A 42 2.59 -15.36 -18.10
C ASN A 42 2.03 -15.80 -19.47
N PHE A 43 0.95 -16.56 -19.48
CA PHE A 43 0.27 -17.05 -20.68
C PHE A 43 -1.26 -16.97 -20.56
N GLY A 44 -1.80 -16.04 -19.76
CA GLY A 44 -3.25 -15.82 -19.63
C GLY A 44 -3.97 -16.78 -18.69
N HIS A 45 -3.24 -17.42 -17.77
CA HIS A 45 -3.79 -18.42 -16.84
C HIS A 45 -3.48 -18.03 -15.40
N THR A 46 -4.40 -18.32 -14.48
CA THR A 46 -4.19 -18.13 -13.03
C THR A 46 -4.65 -19.35 -12.23
N GLY A 47 -4.24 -19.46 -10.97
CA GLY A 47 -4.62 -20.57 -10.09
C GLY A 47 -3.73 -21.81 -10.29
N ARG A 48 -4.30 -22.91 -10.80
CA ARG A 48 -3.56 -24.16 -11.06
C ARG A 48 -3.83 -24.70 -12.46
N THR A 49 -2.79 -25.20 -13.12
CA THR A 49 -2.90 -25.77 -14.48
C THR A 49 -3.26 -27.26 -14.48
N GLY A 50 -3.38 -27.87 -13.31
CA GLY A 50 -3.71 -29.28 -13.14
C GLY A 50 -3.73 -29.70 -11.68
N ALA A 51 -3.85 -31.00 -11.43
CA ALA A 51 -3.86 -31.59 -10.08
C ALA A 51 -2.45 -31.64 -9.46
N VAL A 52 -1.88 -30.46 -9.21
CA VAL A 52 -0.60 -30.27 -8.50
C VAL A 52 -0.86 -29.81 -7.07
N PRO A 53 0.08 -30.02 -6.13
CA PRO A 53 -0.08 -29.54 -4.76
C PRO A 53 -0.20 -28.01 -4.69
N ILE A 54 -1.03 -27.50 -3.77
CA ILE A 54 -1.30 -26.05 -3.56
C ILE A 54 -0.04 -25.18 -3.42
N TYR A 55 1.04 -25.76 -2.89
CA TYR A 55 2.30 -25.07 -2.69
C TYR A 55 3.12 -24.88 -3.97
N GLU A 56 2.81 -25.64 -5.03
CA GLU A 56 3.48 -25.56 -6.33
C GLU A 56 2.72 -24.62 -7.25
N GLU A 57 1.39 -24.77 -7.29
CA GLU A 57 0.45 -23.87 -7.96
C GLU A 57 -0.73 -23.70 -7.01
N THR A 58 -0.97 -22.45 -6.63
CA THR A 58 -1.96 -22.10 -5.62
C THR A 58 -3.23 -21.67 -6.35
N PRO A 59 -4.34 -22.42 -6.24
CA PRO A 59 -5.67 -21.92 -6.54
C PRO A 59 -5.95 -20.64 -5.74
N TYR A 60 -7.08 -19.99 -5.98
CA TYR A 60 -7.48 -18.84 -5.17
C TYR A 60 -7.72 -19.25 -3.72
N GLU A 61 -6.70 -19.04 -2.88
CA GLU A 61 -6.68 -19.38 -1.48
C GLU A 61 -7.02 -18.14 -0.65
N TRP A 62 -8.03 -18.26 0.20
CA TRP A 62 -8.51 -17.17 1.02
C TRP A 62 -9.06 -17.67 2.38
N PRO A 63 -8.61 -17.15 3.52
CA PRO A 63 -7.44 -16.27 3.67
C PRO A 63 -6.15 -16.99 3.27
N LYS A 64 -5.15 -16.23 2.82
CA LYS A 64 -3.84 -16.75 2.41
C LYS A 64 -3.19 -17.61 3.50
N ASN A 65 -2.46 -18.63 3.06
CA ASN A 65 -1.75 -19.61 3.89
C ASN A 65 -2.64 -20.51 4.78
N THR A 66 -3.96 -20.59 4.55
CA THR A 66 -4.88 -21.42 5.36
C THR A 66 -5.21 -22.79 4.75
N GLY A 67 -4.91 -23.00 3.46
CA GLY A 67 -5.32 -24.14 2.66
C GLY A 67 -6.76 -24.08 2.15
N LYS A 68 -7.53 -23.05 2.51
CA LYS A 68 -8.93 -22.85 2.09
C LYS A 68 -8.96 -22.24 0.69
N VAL A 69 -9.50 -22.96 -0.28
CA VAL A 69 -9.52 -22.57 -1.70
C VAL A 69 -10.95 -22.46 -2.22
N TYR A 70 -11.12 -21.63 -3.25
CA TYR A 70 -12.43 -21.22 -3.75
C TYR A 70 -12.56 -21.30 -5.28
N LEU A 71 -11.47 -21.12 -6.01
CA LEU A 71 -11.46 -21.15 -7.46
C LEU A 71 -10.19 -21.84 -7.94
N ALA A 72 -10.33 -22.82 -8.83
CA ALA A 72 -9.19 -23.60 -9.30
C ALA A 72 -8.31 -22.77 -10.23
N GLN A 73 -8.93 -22.07 -11.18
CA GLN A 73 -8.24 -21.30 -12.21
C GLN A 73 -9.16 -20.24 -12.81
N THR A 74 -8.56 -19.19 -13.34
CA THR A 74 -9.17 -18.34 -14.38
C THR A 74 -8.41 -18.51 -15.69
N THR A 75 -9.12 -18.36 -16.80
CA THR A 75 -8.59 -18.50 -18.16
C THR A 75 -9.19 -17.44 -19.07
N ILE A 76 -8.42 -16.96 -20.05
CA ILE A 76 -8.91 -16.06 -21.10
C ILE A 76 -8.70 -16.67 -22.48
N TRP A 77 -9.71 -16.58 -23.35
CA TRP A 77 -9.67 -17.00 -24.75
C TRP A 77 -10.14 -15.86 -25.63
N TRP A 78 -9.65 -15.81 -26.87
CA TRP A 78 -10.22 -14.96 -27.89
C TRP A 78 -10.44 -15.74 -29.18
N GLY A 79 -11.46 -15.36 -29.92
CA GLY A 79 -11.78 -15.95 -31.20
C GLY A 79 -12.07 -14.90 -32.24
N ALA A 80 -11.86 -15.26 -33.51
CA ALA A 80 -12.28 -14.43 -34.62
C ALA A 80 -12.72 -15.23 -35.84
N GLU A 81 -13.62 -14.62 -36.62
CA GLU A 81 -13.97 -15.09 -37.96
C GLU A 81 -13.15 -14.34 -39.01
N VAL A 82 -12.33 -15.07 -39.77
CA VAL A 82 -11.40 -14.49 -40.75
C VAL A 82 -11.47 -15.20 -42.09
N ILE A 83 -11.03 -14.52 -43.16
CA ILE A 83 -10.85 -15.14 -44.48
C ILE A 83 -9.38 -15.53 -44.64
N ASP A 84 -9.13 -16.83 -44.85
CA ASP A 84 -7.78 -17.36 -45.06
C ASP A 84 -7.26 -17.10 -46.48
N GLU A 85 -6.00 -17.48 -46.76
CA GLU A 85 -5.36 -17.24 -48.06
C GLU A 85 -5.96 -18.07 -49.21
N ASN A 86 -6.83 -19.05 -48.92
CA ASN A 86 -7.61 -19.80 -49.92
C ASN A 86 -8.97 -19.14 -50.21
N GLY A 87 -9.33 -18.08 -49.48
CA GLY A 87 -10.65 -17.46 -49.53
C GLY A 87 -11.70 -18.22 -48.74
N GLU A 88 -11.30 -19.14 -47.84
CA GLU A 88 -12.21 -19.87 -46.97
C GLU A 88 -12.41 -19.11 -45.65
N LYS A 89 -13.65 -19.09 -45.16
CA LYS A 89 -14.02 -18.50 -43.88
C LYS A 89 -13.62 -19.46 -42.76
N GLN A 90 -12.68 -19.02 -41.92
CA GLN A 90 -12.18 -19.75 -40.76
C GLN A 90 -12.64 -19.08 -39.47
N ARG A 91 -12.88 -19.88 -38.45
CA ARG A 91 -13.12 -19.39 -37.08
C ARG A 91 -11.96 -19.89 -36.25
N ILE A 92 -11.07 -19.00 -35.88
CA ILE A 92 -9.87 -19.32 -35.13
C ILE A 92 -10.15 -19.01 -33.68
N VAL A 93 -9.93 -19.96 -32.77
CA VAL A 93 -10.05 -19.74 -31.32
C VAL A 93 -8.71 -20.00 -30.66
N ILE A 94 -8.19 -18.98 -30.00
CA ILE A 94 -6.95 -19.01 -29.22
C ILE A 94 -7.28 -19.23 -27.76
N VAL A 95 -6.51 -20.12 -27.12
CA VAL A 95 -6.68 -20.48 -25.71
C VAL A 95 -5.37 -20.28 -24.95
N ASP A 96 -5.48 -20.01 -23.66
CA ASP A 96 -4.39 -19.81 -22.72
C ASP A 96 -3.50 -21.07 -22.56
N ASN A 97 -4.11 -22.25 -22.50
CA ASN A 97 -3.38 -23.48 -22.24
C ASN A 97 -4.10 -24.76 -22.73
N GLY A 98 -3.35 -25.84 -22.92
CA GLY A 98 -3.88 -27.18 -23.19
C GLY A 98 -3.98 -27.59 -24.66
N ARG A 99 -3.61 -26.71 -25.62
CA ARG A 99 -3.66 -26.99 -27.06
C ARG A 99 -2.27 -27.24 -27.66
N THR A 100 -2.18 -28.24 -28.53
CA THR A 100 -0.93 -28.59 -29.25
C THR A 100 -1.21 -28.99 -30.69
N SER A 101 -0.29 -28.64 -31.58
CA SER A 101 -0.32 -29.11 -32.97
C SER A 101 -0.10 -30.61 -33.10
N ASP A 102 -0.39 -31.16 -34.28
CA ASP A 102 -0.07 -32.55 -34.64
C ASP A 102 1.43 -32.89 -34.50
N GLU A 103 2.30 -31.87 -34.60
CA GLU A 103 3.76 -31.98 -34.42
C GLU A 103 4.20 -31.76 -32.97
N GLY A 104 3.27 -31.53 -32.04
CA GLY A 104 3.53 -31.24 -30.63
C GLY A 104 4.02 -29.82 -30.35
N LYS A 105 3.85 -28.87 -31.29
CA LYS A 105 4.10 -27.45 -31.02
C LYS A 105 2.99 -26.91 -30.13
N SER A 106 3.32 -25.96 -29.27
CA SER A 106 2.29 -25.22 -28.54
C SER A 106 1.47 -24.34 -29.49
N TRP A 107 0.15 -24.36 -29.29
CA TRP A 107 -0.87 -23.60 -30.03
C TRP A 107 -1.64 -22.66 -29.09
N ASN A 108 -1.02 -22.30 -27.97
CA ASN A 108 -1.63 -21.48 -26.93
C ASN A 108 -1.13 -20.04 -27.02
N ILE A 109 -1.67 -19.18 -26.16
CA ILE A 109 -1.06 -17.91 -25.78
C ILE A 109 0.34 -18.19 -25.20
N GLU A 110 1.34 -17.42 -25.62
CA GLU A 110 2.73 -17.61 -25.18
C GLU A 110 3.43 -16.30 -24.85
N PRO A 111 4.29 -16.28 -23.82
CA PRO A 111 4.98 -15.08 -23.36
C PRO A 111 5.99 -14.55 -24.37
N CYS A 112 6.00 -13.23 -24.52
CA CYS A 112 7.00 -12.49 -25.28
C CYS A 112 8.32 -12.40 -24.50
N PRO A 113 9.49 -12.59 -25.15
CA PRO A 113 10.79 -12.38 -24.52
C PRO A 113 11.01 -10.91 -24.13
N GLY A 114 11.79 -10.68 -23.07
CA GLY A 114 12.21 -9.33 -22.68
C GLY A 114 11.41 -8.70 -21.54
N TYR A 115 10.29 -9.31 -21.15
CA TYR A 115 9.42 -8.84 -20.06
C TYR A 115 9.70 -9.49 -18.70
N PHE A 116 10.89 -10.06 -18.52
CA PHE A 116 11.32 -10.74 -17.30
C PHE A 116 12.85 -10.85 -17.24
N ASN A 117 13.41 -10.99 -16.04
CA ASN A 117 14.83 -11.33 -15.89
C ASN A 117 15.09 -12.76 -16.37
N PRO A 118 15.94 -13.00 -17.39
CA PRO A 118 16.23 -14.35 -17.88
C PRO A 118 16.93 -15.25 -16.84
N ASN A 119 17.50 -14.69 -15.78
CA ASN A 119 18.09 -15.44 -14.66
C ASN A 119 17.08 -15.74 -13.53
N SER A 120 15.85 -15.23 -13.64
CA SER A 120 14.76 -15.51 -12.72
C SER A 120 13.79 -16.54 -13.29
N ASN A 121 13.17 -17.31 -12.39
CA ASN A 121 12.06 -18.21 -12.71
C ASN A 121 10.68 -17.57 -12.42
N SER A 122 10.66 -16.32 -11.96
CA SER A 122 9.45 -15.56 -11.69
C SER A 122 9.07 -14.66 -12.88
N ILE A 123 7.79 -14.35 -12.99
CA ILE A 123 7.30 -13.17 -13.72
C ILE A 123 7.86 -11.91 -13.04
N ALA A 124 8.04 -10.82 -13.80
CA ALA A 124 8.43 -9.54 -13.23
C ALA A 124 7.37 -9.07 -12.22
N ASN A 125 7.81 -8.68 -11.02
CA ASN A 125 6.93 -8.26 -9.94
C ASN A 125 7.45 -6.99 -9.26
N SER A 126 6.55 -6.13 -8.80
CA SER A 126 6.89 -4.82 -8.25
C SER A 126 7.66 -4.87 -6.92
N VAL A 127 7.65 -6.04 -6.26
CA VAL A 127 8.15 -6.21 -4.89
C VAL A 127 9.54 -6.87 -4.84
N ASP A 128 10.05 -7.32 -5.98
CA ASP A 128 11.35 -7.98 -6.15
C ASP A 128 12.01 -7.48 -7.45
N PRO A 129 12.85 -6.43 -7.36
CA PRO A 129 13.62 -5.91 -8.50
C PRO A 129 14.53 -6.93 -9.18
N SER A 130 14.85 -8.05 -8.53
CA SER A 130 15.65 -9.11 -9.16
C SER A 130 14.89 -9.84 -10.27
N THR A 131 13.58 -9.64 -10.37
CA THR A 131 12.74 -10.24 -11.41
C THR A 131 12.62 -9.41 -12.69
N TRP A 132 13.07 -8.15 -12.67
CA TRP A 132 12.92 -7.20 -13.78
C TRP A 132 13.91 -7.47 -14.92
N PRO A 133 13.52 -7.25 -16.19
CA PRO A 133 14.46 -7.31 -17.30
C PRO A 133 15.53 -6.21 -17.20
N GLU A 134 16.58 -6.31 -18.03
CA GLU A 134 17.61 -5.27 -18.11
C GLU A 134 17.05 -3.96 -18.71
N TYR A 135 16.06 -4.09 -19.60
CA TYR A 135 15.31 -3.00 -20.21
C TYR A 135 13.92 -3.52 -20.63
N TRP A 136 12.91 -2.66 -20.58
CA TRP A 136 11.53 -2.94 -20.97
C TRP A 136 11.33 -2.68 -22.47
N PRO A 137 11.00 -3.70 -23.30
CA PRO A 137 10.91 -3.55 -24.76
C PRO A 137 9.85 -2.53 -25.22
N ASP A 138 8.73 -2.46 -24.52
CA ASP A 138 7.61 -1.54 -24.76
C ASP A 138 7.96 -0.08 -24.43
N LYS A 139 9.02 0.17 -23.68
CA LYS A 139 9.45 1.53 -23.28
C LYS A 139 10.69 2.01 -24.05
N MET A 140 10.95 1.44 -25.21
CA MET A 140 12.10 1.81 -26.05
C MET A 140 11.88 3.08 -26.88
N ASN A 141 10.63 3.47 -27.12
CA ASN A 141 10.25 4.63 -27.95
C ASN A 141 9.65 5.77 -27.12
N ILE A 142 10.15 5.99 -25.90
CA ILE A 142 9.69 7.09 -25.04
C ILE A 142 10.05 8.47 -25.61
N ASP A 143 9.25 9.48 -25.27
CA ASP A 143 9.51 10.88 -25.64
C ASP A 143 10.91 11.31 -25.17
N PRO A 144 11.78 11.79 -26.09
CA PRO A 144 13.06 12.39 -25.73
C PRO A 144 12.99 13.55 -24.71
N GLU A 145 11.85 14.23 -24.58
CA GLU A 145 11.67 15.36 -23.66
C GLU A 145 11.30 14.94 -22.22
N SER A 146 10.80 13.71 -22.02
CA SER A 146 10.43 13.15 -20.69
C SER A 146 11.58 13.06 -19.67
N GLY A 147 12.83 13.15 -20.13
CA GLY A 147 14.02 13.00 -19.28
C GLY A 147 14.32 11.54 -18.83
N SER A 148 13.47 10.59 -19.21
CA SER A 148 13.62 9.16 -18.90
C SER A 148 14.58 8.46 -19.86
N GLU A 149 15.26 7.40 -19.40
CA GLU A 149 16.14 6.59 -20.26
C GLU A 149 15.34 5.53 -21.02
N PRO A 150 15.53 5.36 -22.35
CA PRO A 150 14.82 4.35 -23.14
C PRO A 150 14.95 2.94 -22.56
N GLY A 151 13.81 2.28 -22.39
CA GLY A 151 13.69 0.95 -21.79
C GLY A 151 13.68 0.95 -20.26
N TRP A 152 13.67 2.12 -19.60
CA TRP A 152 13.59 2.27 -18.14
C TRP A 152 14.50 1.32 -17.35
N PRO A 153 15.82 1.34 -17.61
CA PRO A 153 16.75 0.39 -17.03
C PRO A 153 16.82 0.50 -15.50
N GLY A 154 16.52 -0.60 -14.81
CA GLY A 154 16.56 -0.66 -13.35
C GLY A 154 15.36 -0.04 -12.64
N SER A 155 14.32 0.33 -13.38
CA SER A 155 13.05 0.85 -12.87
C SER A 155 11.91 -0.13 -13.09
N TRP A 156 10.87 -0.02 -12.25
CA TRP A 156 9.62 -0.75 -12.42
C TRP A 156 8.82 -0.16 -13.59
N ASN A 157 8.34 -1.02 -14.49
CA ASN A 157 7.32 -0.68 -15.47
C ASN A 157 5.97 -0.72 -14.77
N GLY A 158 5.63 0.33 -14.02
CA GLY A 158 4.34 0.46 -13.34
C GLY A 158 3.25 0.82 -14.33
N TYR A 159 2.01 0.43 -14.01
CA TYR A 159 0.83 0.76 -14.83
C TYR A 159 0.71 2.29 -15.08
N PHE A 160 1.01 3.11 -14.08
CA PHE A 160 1.01 4.59 -14.16
C PHE A 160 2.39 5.20 -14.46
N GLY A 161 3.28 4.44 -15.08
CA GLY A 161 4.59 4.93 -15.48
C GLY A 161 5.78 4.46 -14.63
N GLN A 162 6.93 5.09 -14.85
CA GLN A 162 8.22 4.66 -14.31
C GLN A 162 8.27 4.75 -12.77
N ASP A 163 8.59 3.65 -12.11
CA ASP A 163 8.73 3.56 -10.64
C ASP A 163 7.48 4.01 -9.84
N LYS A 164 6.30 3.84 -10.43
CA LYS A 164 5.02 4.01 -9.71
C LYS A 164 4.55 2.68 -9.12
N PHE A 165 4.30 2.67 -7.81
CA PHE A 165 3.95 1.48 -7.03
C PHE A 165 2.58 1.63 -6.34
N ASN A 166 1.52 1.87 -7.11
CA ASN A 166 0.15 2.01 -6.56
C ASN A 166 -0.31 0.66 -5.95
N ALA A 167 -0.14 -0.41 -6.72
CA ALA A 167 0.04 -1.81 -6.31
C ALA A 167 0.78 -2.08 -4.98
N ASP A 168 0.15 -2.59 -3.91
CA ASP A 168 0.94 -3.29 -2.87
C ASP A 168 1.74 -4.44 -3.51
N GLN A 169 1.12 -5.13 -4.47
CA GLN A 169 1.82 -6.01 -5.40
C GLN A 169 1.21 -5.93 -6.79
N GLU A 170 2.07 -5.70 -7.77
CA GLU A 170 1.74 -5.68 -9.19
C GLU A 170 2.64 -6.68 -9.93
N LEU A 171 2.07 -7.43 -10.86
CA LEU A 171 2.76 -8.31 -11.80
C LEU A 171 2.50 -7.81 -13.22
N PHE A 172 3.53 -7.81 -14.06
CA PHE A 172 3.40 -7.42 -15.45
C PHE A 172 4.04 -8.45 -16.38
N TYR A 173 3.34 -8.79 -17.46
CA TYR A 173 3.90 -9.57 -18.57
C TYR A 173 3.16 -9.28 -19.88
N ARG A 174 3.86 -9.55 -20.99
CA ARG A 174 3.28 -9.55 -22.34
C ARG A 174 3.29 -10.95 -22.94
N ALA A 175 2.23 -11.30 -23.66
CA ALA A 175 2.09 -12.56 -24.38
C ALA A 175 1.46 -12.34 -25.78
N SER A 176 1.45 -13.39 -26.60
CA SER A 176 0.94 -13.34 -27.99
C SER A 176 0.41 -14.70 -28.45
N ASP A 177 -0.35 -14.74 -29.55
CA ASP A 177 -0.92 -15.95 -30.15
C ASP A 177 -0.22 -16.47 -31.41
N ASP A 178 0.96 -15.94 -31.73
CA ASP A 178 1.61 -16.05 -33.06
C ASP A 178 1.96 -17.46 -33.54
N ARG A 179 1.72 -18.49 -32.73
CA ARG A 179 2.12 -19.87 -32.98
C ARG A 179 1.00 -20.74 -33.55
N TYR A 180 -0.23 -20.25 -33.61
CA TYR A 180 -1.38 -21.03 -34.02
C TYR A 180 -1.45 -21.21 -35.55
N ASP A 181 -0.87 -22.31 -36.06
CA ASP A 181 -0.66 -22.59 -37.49
C ASP A 181 -1.66 -23.61 -38.12
N ASN A 182 -2.83 -23.82 -37.50
CA ASN A 182 -3.84 -24.79 -37.98
C ASN A 182 -4.51 -24.39 -39.31
N TYR A 183 -4.52 -23.08 -39.62
CA TYR A 183 -5.11 -22.53 -40.85
C TYR A 183 -4.07 -21.74 -41.65
N LEU A 184 -4.29 -21.63 -42.96
CA LEU A 184 -3.45 -20.82 -43.84
C LEU A 184 -3.89 -19.34 -43.78
N TYR A 185 -3.85 -18.77 -42.58
CA TYR A 185 -4.14 -17.37 -42.30
C TYR A 185 -2.88 -16.68 -41.78
N PHE A 186 -2.63 -15.46 -42.28
CA PHE A 186 -1.53 -14.61 -41.84
C PHE A 186 -2.12 -13.25 -41.43
N PRO A 187 -2.14 -12.91 -40.14
CA PRO A 187 -2.68 -11.62 -39.66
C PRO A 187 -1.81 -10.44 -40.09
N ASP A 188 -0.51 -10.68 -40.30
CA ASP A 188 0.46 -9.67 -40.77
C ASP A 188 0.85 -9.93 -42.23
N SER A 189 0.47 -9.03 -43.12
CA SER A 189 0.82 -9.10 -44.55
C SER A 189 2.29 -8.83 -44.84
N THR A 190 3.03 -8.23 -43.89
CA THR A 190 4.45 -7.91 -43.99
C THR A 190 5.36 -9.00 -43.42
N ASP A 191 4.85 -9.82 -42.49
CA ASP A 191 5.53 -10.98 -41.91
C ASP A 191 4.65 -12.24 -41.92
N LYS A 192 4.77 -13.04 -42.98
CA LYS A 192 4.08 -14.34 -43.10
C LYS A 192 4.61 -15.43 -42.15
N THR A 193 5.52 -15.13 -41.23
CA THR A 193 5.88 -16.05 -40.15
C THR A 193 5.01 -15.89 -38.91
N ARG A 194 4.21 -14.81 -38.86
CA ARG A 194 3.19 -14.58 -37.85
C ARG A 194 1.95 -15.41 -38.18
N HIS A 195 1.55 -16.29 -37.25
CA HIS A 195 0.30 -17.07 -37.32
C HIS A 195 -0.67 -16.59 -36.23
N GLY A 196 -1.70 -17.37 -35.89
CA GLY A 196 -2.76 -16.92 -34.96
C GLY A 196 -3.60 -15.79 -35.53
N LEU A 197 -4.14 -14.96 -34.65
CA LEU A 197 -4.91 -13.76 -35.00
C LEU A 197 -4.05 -12.50 -34.96
N GLY A 198 -2.80 -12.60 -34.49
CA GLY A 198 -1.86 -11.48 -34.45
C GLY A 198 -2.08 -10.58 -33.24
N ILE A 199 -2.66 -11.14 -32.18
CA ILE A 199 -3.00 -10.41 -30.96
C ILE A 199 -1.79 -10.41 -30.01
N LEU A 200 -1.45 -9.23 -29.50
CA LEU A 200 -0.61 -9.06 -28.33
C LEU A 200 -1.50 -8.83 -27.11
N MET A 201 -1.16 -9.47 -26.00
CA MET A 201 -1.86 -9.31 -24.73
C MET A 201 -0.89 -8.82 -23.67
N ASP A 202 -1.13 -7.63 -23.15
CA ASP A 202 -0.52 -7.17 -21.90
C ASP A 202 -1.39 -7.55 -20.73
N VAL A 203 -0.77 -7.99 -19.63
CA VAL A 203 -1.49 -8.36 -18.42
C VAL A 203 -0.89 -7.72 -17.20
N ARG A 204 -1.75 -7.11 -16.39
CA ARG A 204 -1.46 -6.62 -15.04
C ARG A 204 -2.24 -7.46 -14.04
N ALA A 205 -1.57 -8.02 -13.04
CA ALA A 205 -2.25 -8.63 -11.88
C ALA A 205 -1.94 -7.84 -10.61
N MET A 206 -2.98 -7.32 -9.96
CA MET A 206 -2.85 -6.35 -8.87
C MET A 206 -3.61 -6.79 -7.62
N ALA A 207 -3.02 -6.48 -6.45
CA ALA A 207 -3.61 -6.77 -5.15
C ALA A 207 -3.19 -5.72 -4.12
N TRP A 208 -4.11 -5.37 -3.22
CA TRP A 208 -3.92 -4.36 -2.17
C TRP A 208 -4.40 -4.79 -0.81
N SER A 209 -3.65 -4.42 0.22
CA SER A 209 -3.98 -4.70 1.62
C SER A 209 -5.01 -3.74 2.22
N GLN A 210 -5.35 -2.67 1.51
CA GLN A 210 -6.46 -1.76 1.81
C GLN A 210 -7.74 -2.53 2.14
N ILE A 211 -8.36 -2.27 3.29
CA ILE A 211 -9.41 -3.11 3.86
C ILE A 211 -10.64 -3.24 2.95
N LEU A 212 -10.95 -2.19 2.17
CA LEU A 212 -12.07 -2.16 1.24
C LEU A 212 -11.94 -3.19 0.11
N VAL A 213 -10.71 -3.49 -0.32
CA VAL A 213 -10.38 -4.36 -1.47
C VAL A 213 -9.39 -5.48 -1.12
N SER A 214 -9.14 -5.70 0.17
CA SER A 214 -8.18 -6.71 0.67
C SER A 214 -8.53 -8.16 0.34
N ASP A 215 -9.75 -8.39 -0.15
CA ASP A 215 -10.29 -9.67 -0.59
C ASP A 215 -10.67 -9.65 -2.09
N VAL A 216 -9.96 -8.84 -2.90
CA VAL A 216 -10.14 -8.73 -4.36
C VAL A 216 -8.79 -8.88 -5.07
N VAL A 217 -8.75 -9.63 -6.17
CA VAL A 217 -7.62 -9.67 -7.10
C VAL A 217 -8.07 -9.09 -8.43
N TYR A 218 -7.32 -8.13 -8.97
CA TYR A 218 -7.60 -7.51 -10.25
C TYR A 218 -6.69 -8.09 -11.33
N LEU A 219 -7.27 -8.43 -12.48
CA LEU A 219 -6.59 -8.96 -13.66
C LEU A 219 -6.99 -8.08 -14.85
N LEU A 220 -6.06 -7.24 -15.31
CA LEU A 220 -6.27 -6.34 -16.45
C LEU A 220 -5.61 -6.96 -17.67
N HIS A 221 -6.34 -7.05 -18.77
CA HIS A 221 -5.85 -7.59 -20.04
C HIS A 221 -6.04 -6.53 -21.12
N PHE A 222 -5.00 -6.22 -21.88
CA PHE A 222 -5.07 -5.30 -23.01
C PHE A 222 -4.77 -6.08 -24.28
N LEU A 223 -5.77 -6.24 -25.14
CA LEU A 223 -5.69 -7.05 -26.37
C LEU A 223 -5.47 -6.14 -27.58
N LYS A 224 -4.25 -6.12 -28.11
CA LYS A 224 -3.89 -5.31 -29.29
C LYS A 224 -3.90 -6.13 -30.56
N ASN A 225 -4.64 -5.69 -31.59
CA ASN A 225 -4.50 -6.21 -32.94
C ASN A 225 -3.20 -5.67 -33.57
N ASP A 226 -2.10 -6.37 -33.34
CA ASP A 226 -0.78 -5.99 -33.86
C ASP A 226 -0.57 -6.52 -35.30
N GLY A 227 -1.62 -6.95 -35.99
CA GLY A 227 -1.61 -7.37 -37.40
C GLY A 227 -1.72 -6.21 -38.39
N THR A 228 -1.82 -6.52 -39.69
CA THR A 228 -2.09 -5.50 -40.73
C THR A 228 -3.51 -5.57 -41.29
N LYS A 229 -4.38 -6.37 -40.65
CA LYS A 229 -5.72 -6.67 -41.13
C LYS A 229 -6.70 -6.37 -40.01
N ASP A 230 -7.77 -5.67 -40.36
CA ASP A 230 -8.91 -5.50 -39.46
C ASP A 230 -9.59 -6.85 -39.24
N ILE A 231 -10.13 -7.04 -38.05
CA ILE A 231 -10.90 -8.22 -37.68
C ILE A 231 -12.32 -7.75 -37.36
N GLU A 232 -13.24 -7.96 -38.30
CA GLU A 232 -14.63 -7.47 -38.19
C GLU A 232 -15.45 -8.21 -37.11
N LYS A 233 -15.09 -9.47 -36.82
CA LYS A 233 -15.78 -10.30 -35.85
C LYS A 233 -14.77 -10.92 -34.89
N PHE A 234 -14.60 -10.29 -33.74
CA PHE A 234 -13.78 -10.74 -32.62
C PHE A 234 -14.67 -11.00 -31.40
N ALA A 235 -14.31 -11.95 -30.54
CA ALA A 235 -15.01 -12.22 -29.30
C ALA A 235 -14.02 -12.68 -28.23
N VAL A 236 -14.31 -12.34 -26.97
CA VAL A 236 -13.45 -12.72 -25.83
C VAL A 236 -14.25 -13.50 -24.82
N THR A 237 -13.74 -14.67 -24.45
CA THR A 237 -14.34 -15.54 -23.44
C THR A 237 -13.47 -15.56 -22.19
N PHE A 238 -14.07 -15.30 -21.04
CA PHE A 238 -13.47 -15.51 -19.73
C PHE A 238 -14.03 -16.79 -19.09
N GLY A 239 -13.13 -17.62 -18.57
CA GLY A 239 -13.45 -18.92 -17.99
C GLY A 239 -13.04 -19.02 -16.54
N VAL A 240 -13.87 -19.70 -15.75
CA VAL A 240 -13.63 -19.98 -14.33
C VAL A 240 -13.91 -21.44 -14.05
N ALA A 241 -12.98 -22.11 -13.37
CA ALA A 241 -13.17 -23.49 -12.92
C ALA A 241 -13.58 -23.51 -11.45
N ASP A 242 -14.77 -24.05 -11.18
CA ASP A 242 -15.29 -24.14 -9.82
C ASP A 242 -14.41 -25.03 -8.94
N PHE A 243 -14.23 -24.58 -7.69
CA PHE A 243 -13.38 -25.27 -6.74
C PHE A 243 -13.63 -24.83 -5.30
N VAL A 244 -14.89 -24.51 -5.01
CA VAL A 244 -15.29 -24.01 -3.70
C VAL A 244 -15.23 -25.18 -2.73
N GLY A 245 -14.57 -24.98 -1.58
CA GLY A 245 -14.31 -26.07 -0.63
C GLY A 245 -13.08 -26.93 -0.95
N GLY A 246 -12.65 -26.97 -2.21
CA GLY A 246 -11.41 -27.60 -2.67
C GLY A 246 -11.48 -29.11 -2.92
N ASP A 247 -10.30 -29.75 -2.97
CA ASP A 247 -10.20 -31.17 -3.36
C ASP A 247 -11.05 -32.07 -2.44
N GLY A 248 -11.99 -32.80 -3.05
CA GLY A 248 -12.86 -33.77 -2.37
C GLY A 248 -14.18 -33.21 -1.87
N ASP A 249 -14.49 -31.95 -2.19
CA ASP A 249 -15.77 -31.31 -1.86
C ASP A 249 -16.40 -30.55 -3.04
N SER A 250 -15.62 -30.12 -4.05
CA SER A 250 -16.10 -29.40 -5.25
C SER A 250 -17.21 -30.10 -6.08
N GLN A 251 -17.60 -31.33 -5.75
CA GLN A 251 -18.55 -32.13 -6.52
C GLN A 251 -20.02 -31.70 -6.32
N ASP A 252 -20.29 -30.76 -5.43
CA ASP A 252 -21.61 -30.18 -5.23
C ASP A 252 -21.62 -28.65 -5.36
N ASP A 253 -20.60 -28.08 -6.00
CA ASP A 253 -20.54 -26.65 -6.29
C ASP A 253 -21.67 -26.21 -7.23
N ILE A 254 -21.99 -24.93 -7.17
CA ILE A 254 -23.02 -24.28 -7.96
C ILE A 254 -22.41 -23.04 -8.60
N SER A 255 -22.33 -23.05 -9.93
CA SER A 255 -21.84 -21.93 -10.75
C SER A 255 -23.02 -21.23 -11.44
N GLU A 256 -23.08 -19.91 -11.29
CA GLU A 256 -24.15 -19.04 -11.76
C GLU A 256 -23.54 -17.74 -12.36
N PHE A 257 -24.31 -16.99 -13.15
CA PHE A 257 -23.93 -15.67 -13.68
C PHE A 257 -25.09 -14.68 -13.53
N ASP A 258 -24.79 -13.38 -13.60
CA ASP A 258 -25.76 -12.29 -13.68
C ASP A 258 -25.29 -11.30 -14.76
N LEU A 259 -26.20 -10.86 -15.63
CA LEU A 259 -25.91 -9.94 -16.72
C LEU A 259 -25.89 -8.49 -16.25
N LEU A 260 -26.76 -8.11 -15.31
CA LEU A 260 -26.88 -6.71 -14.88
C LEU A 260 -25.72 -6.27 -13.97
N GLU A 261 -25.03 -7.25 -13.41
CA GLU A 261 -23.88 -7.04 -12.54
C GLU A 261 -22.60 -7.54 -13.21
N ASP A 262 -22.65 -7.97 -14.49
CA ASP A 262 -21.57 -8.59 -15.25
C ASP A 262 -20.65 -9.50 -14.42
N ILE A 263 -21.27 -10.45 -13.73
CA ILE A 263 -20.59 -11.26 -12.71
C ILE A 263 -20.89 -12.74 -12.87
N MET A 264 -19.83 -13.55 -12.74
CA MET A 264 -19.90 -14.97 -12.48
C MET A 264 -19.69 -15.24 -11.01
N TRP A 265 -20.31 -16.28 -10.45
CA TRP A 265 -20.00 -16.71 -9.09
C TRP A 265 -20.13 -18.22 -8.92
N SER A 266 -19.34 -18.75 -7.99
CA SER A 266 -19.36 -20.16 -7.59
C SER A 266 -19.47 -20.28 -6.07
N ARG A 267 -20.29 -21.23 -5.62
CA ARG A 267 -20.53 -21.53 -4.21
C ARG A 267 -20.77 -23.02 -3.95
N ASP A 268 -20.44 -23.46 -2.76
CA ASP A 268 -20.74 -24.79 -2.24
C ASP A 268 -22.25 -24.92 -1.90
N SER A 269 -22.88 -26.06 -2.22
CA SER A 269 -24.33 -26.24 -2.02
C SER A 269 -24.75 -26.39 -0.57
N ASP A 270 -23.88 -26.94 0.28
CA ASP A 270 -24.17 -27.32 1.66
C ASP A 270 -23.38 -26.48 2.70
N ASN A 271 -22.50 -25.62 2.18
CA ASN A 271 -21.53 -24.73 2.83
C ASN A 271 -20.50 -25.45 3.72
N LYS A 272 -20.08 -26.69 3.40
CA LYS A 272 -19.18 -27.49 4.27
C LYS A 272 -18.16 -28.35 3.53
N ALA A 273 -16.92 -27.87 3.59
CA ALA A 273 -15.76 -28.64 3.19
C ALA A 273 -14.93 -29.23 4.35
N PRO A 274 -14.30 -30.42 4.15
CA PRO A 274 -13.38 -31.01 5.13
C PRO A 274 -12.23 -30.07 5.55
N THR A 275 -11.70 -29.29 4.61
CA THR A 275 -10.59 -28.34 4.83
C THR A 275 -11.00 -27.16 5.71
N PHE A 276 -12.30 -26.84 5.76
CA PHE A 276 -12.87 -25.73 6.50
C PHE A 276 -13.35 -26.13 7.90
N GLY A 277 -13.51 -27.44 8.15
CA GLY A 277 -13.83 -27.98 9.46
C GLY A 277 -15.24 -27.60 9.92
N LYS A 278 -15.35 -26.59 10.79
CA LYS A 278 -16.65 -26.06 11.26
C LYS A 278 -16.98 -24.70 10.67
N ASP A 279 -16.00 -24.05 10.06
CA ASP A 279 -16.21 -22.75 9.44
C ASP A 279 -17.05 -22.98 8.18
N PRO A 280 -18.10 -22.19 7.95
CA PRO A 280 -18.89 -22.36 6.75
C PRO A 280 -18.08 -21.90 5.53
N VAL A 281 -18.16 -22.66 4.44
CA VAL A 281 -17.50 -22.32 3.17
C VAL A 281 -18.08 -21.01 2.63
N GLY A 282 -17.26 -20.16 2.03
CA GLY A 282 -17.70 -18.87 1.48
C GLY A 282 -18.16 -18.98 0.02
N ILE A 283 -17.96 -17.90 -0.74
CA ILE A 283 -18.33 -17.76 -2.15
C ILE A 283 -17.21 -17.01 -2.87
N VAL A 284 -17.04 -17.29 -4.17
CA VAL A 284 -16.20 -16.50 -5.08
C VAL A 284 -17.08 -15.86 -6.14
N GLY A 285 -16.88 -14.57 -6.38
CA GLY A 285 -17.39 -13.84 -7.54
C GLY A 285 -16.24 -13.47 -8.46
N VAL A 286 -16.51 -13.40 -9.76
CA VAL A 286 -15.60 -12.93 -10.80
C VAL A 286 -16.39 -11.93 -11.63
N ALA A 287 -16.16 -10.64 -11.38
CA ALA A 287 -16.84 -9.55 -12.05
C ALA A 287 -16.00 -9.06 -13.23
N LEU A 288 -16.63 -8.84 -14.37
CA LEU A 288 -16.09 -8.03 -15.45
C LEU A 288 -16.35 -6.58 -15.04
N LEU A 289 -15.27 -5.85 -14.76
CA LEU A 289 -15.32 -4.42 -14.43
C LEU A 289 -15.24 -3.55 -15.68
N GLU A 290 -14.64 -4.10 -16.73
CA GLU A 290 -14.51 -3.52 -18.06
C GLU A 290 -14.57 -4.65 -19.09
N THR A 291 -15.32 -4.43 -20.16
CA THR A 291 -15.32 -5.29 -21.35
C THR A 291 -15.07 -4.45 -22.61
N PRO A 292 -14.75 -5.08 -23.75
CA PRO A 292 -14.56 -4.34 -24.99
C PRO A 292 -15.81 -3.52 -25.37
N GLY A 293 -15.60 -2.35 -25.97
CA GLY A 293 -16.68 -1.44 -26.36
C GLY A 293 -17.24 -1.71 -27.76
N ASN A 294 -18.50 -1.32 -28.03
CA ASN A 294 -19.09 -1.37 -29.37
C ASN A 294 -19.89 -0.12 -29.80
N ALA A 295 -19.20 1.02 -29.82
CA ALA A 295 -19.71 2.35 -30.21
C ALA A 295 -20.27 2.52 -31.66
N HIS A 296 -20.54 1.44 -32.39
CA HIS A 296 -20.94 1.47 -33.79
C HIS A 296 -22.30 0.81 -34.06
N ASP A 297 -22.89 0.11 -33.09
CA ASP A 297 -24.15 -0.63 -33.29
C ASP A 297 -25.42 0.13 -32.93
N ARG A 298 -25.29 1.33 -32.31
CA ARG A 298 -26.37 2.18 -31.79
C ARG A 298 -27.14 1.55 -30.62
N ILE A 299 -26.58 0.56 -29.96
CA ILE A 299 -27.16 -0.12 -28.82
C ILE A 299 -26.35 0.31 -27.60
N ASP A 300 -27.04 0.62 -26.51
CA ASP A 300 -26.42 0.94 -25.22
C ASP A 300 -26.31 -0.38 -24.45
N ASN A 301 -25.19 -1.08 -24.63
CA ASN A 301 -24.99 -2.49 -24.30
C ASN A 301 -24.92 -2.72 -22.77
N ASP A 302 -24.35 -1.78 -22.02
CA ASP A 302 -24.20 -1.79 -20.56
C ASP A 302 -25.28 -0.99 -19.82
N GLY A 303 -26.09 -0.21 -20.53
CA GLY A 303 -27.32 0.36 -20.01
C GLY A 303 -27.12 1.61 -19.14
N ASP A 304 -26.02 2.33 -19.36
CA ASP A 304 -25.69 3.62 -18.74
C ASP A 304 -26.02 4.84 -19.61
N GLY A 305 -26.59 4.61 -20.80
CA GLY A 305 -27.23 5.64 -21.61
C GLY A 305 -28.47 6.29 -20.97
N GLU A 306 -29.15 7.15 -21.76
CA GLU A 306 -30.21 8.03 -21.27
C GLU A 306 -31.33 7.32 -20.43
N GLU A 307 -31.65 7.88 -19.24
CA GLU A 307 -32.70 7.33 -18.38
C GLU A 307 -34.07 7.33 -19.10
N GLY A 308 -34.57 6.13 -19.38
CA GLY A 308 -35.88 5.95 -20.00
C GLY A 308 -35.86 5.85 -21.52
N GLY A 309 -34.67 5.71 -22.12
CA GLY A 309 -34.49 5.41 -23.54
C GLY A 309 -35.29 4.18 -24.01
N PRO A 310 -35.52 4.06 -25.33
CA PRO A 310 -36.29 2.97 -25.90
C PRO A 310 -35.51 1.64 -25.86
N LYS A 311 -36.19 0.53 -25.54
CA LYS A 311 -35.56 -0.79 -25.42
C LYS A 311 -35.59 -1.58 -26.72
N VAL A 312 -34.54 -2.34 -27.00
CA VAL A 312 -34.51 -3.29 -28.12
C VAL A 312 -35.63 -4.33 -27.94
N THR A 313 -36.39 -4.59 -29.01
CA THR A 313 -37.55 -5.49 -28.98
C THR A 313 -37.37 -6.72 -29.87
N GLU A 314 -38.15 -7.78 -29.60
CA GLU A 314 -38.14 -9.00 -30.43
C GLU A 314 -38.53 -8.73 -31.90
N GLU A 315 -39.31 -7.67 -32.17
CA GLU A 315 -39.67 -7.28 -33.54
C GLU A 315 -38.48 -6.72 -34.31
N MET A 316 -37.60 -5.99 -33.63
CA MET A 316 -36.41 -5.39 -34.24
C MET A 316 -35.43 -6.46 -34.71
N LEU A 317 -35.32 -7.61 -34.02
CA LEU A 317 -34.43 -8.71 -34.42
C LEU A 317 -34.77 -9.38 -35.76
N GLN A 318 -35.94 -9.09 -36.36
CA GLN A 318 -36.38 -9.77 -37.57
C GLN A 318 -35.46 -9.50 -38.75
N GLY A 319 -34.88 -10.57 -39.31
CA GLY A 319 -33.93 -10.47 -40.41
C GLY A 319 -32.47 -10.52 -39.95
N GLU A 320 -32.19 -10.45 -38.65
CA GLU A 320 -30.85 -10.22 -38.08
C GLU A 320 -30.50 -11.28 -37.01
N GLY A 321 -30.49 -10.94 -35.70
CA GLY A 321 -30.10 -11.84 -34.62
C GLY A 321 -31.23 -12.69 -34.02
N THR A 322 -32.17 -13.19 -34.82
CA THR A 322 -33.16 -14.18 -34.33
C THR A 322 -32.51 -15.52 -33.95
N ALA A 323 -33.16 -16.30 -33.08
CA ALA A 323 -32.66 -17.64 -32.72
C ALA A 323 -32.41 -18.56 -33.93
N GLU A 324 -33.21 -18.45 -35.01
CA GLU A 324 -33.00 -19.24 -36.23
C GLU A 324 -31.70 -18.87 -36.96
N ILE A 325 -31.34 -17.58 -36.97
CA ILE A 325 -30.14 -17.08 -37.64
C ILE A 325 -28.89 -17.37 -36.79
N LEU A 326 -28.97 -17.16 -35.48
CA LEU A 326 -27.88 -17.46 -34.54
C LEU A 326 -27.53 -18.96 -34.49
N ASP A 327 -28.53 -19.85 -34.61
CA ASP A 327 -28.34 -21.30 -34.67
C ASP A 327 -27.94 -21.81 -36.07
N ASN A 328 -27.87 -20.94 -37.08
CA ASN A 328 -27.45 -21.29 -38.44
C ASN A 328 -26.10 -20.67 -38.83
N PRO A 329 -24.98 -21.37 -38.59
CA PRO A 329 -23.62 -20.91 -38.96
C PRO A 329 -23.37 -20.56 -40.43
N GLY A 330 -24.28 -20.97 -41.32
CA GLY A 330 -24.21 -20.70 -42.75
C GLY A 330 -25.02 -19.48 -43.18
N ASP A 331 -25.80 -18.88 -42.29
CA ASP A 331 -26.50 -17.62 -42.56
C ASP A 331 -25.48 -16.47 -42.56
N GLN A 332 -25.55 -15.62 -43.57
CA GLN A 332 -24.61 -14.50 -43.71
C GLN A 332 -24.94 -13.34 -42.77
N ARG A 333 -26.13 -13.35 -42.19
CA ARG A 333 -26.67 -12.29 -41.31
C ARG A 333 -26.39 -12.50 -39.83
N ASN A 334 -25.69 -13.59 -39.51
CA ASN A 334 -25.30 -13.87 -38.14
C ASN A 334 -24.17 -12.91 -37.76
N ALA A 335 -24.55 -11.76 -37.18
CA ALA A 335 -23.71 -10.72 -36.64
C ALA A 335 -22.54 -10.33 -37.57
N ASN A 336 -22.81 -9.80 -38.74
CA ASN A 336 -21.82 -9.62 -39.80
C ASN A 336 -21.25 -8.20 -39.87
N GLY A 337 -21.56 -7.36 -38.89
CA GLY A 337 -21.25 -5.93 -38.82
C GLY A 337 -22.12 -5.09 -39.75
N ILE A 338 -23.30 -5.57 -40.15
CA ILE A 338 -24.19 -4.91 -41.10
C ILE A 338 -25.61 -4.96 -40.56
N ASP A 339 -26.25 -3.79 -40.50
CA ASP A 339 -27.71 -3.64 -40.35
C ASP A 339 -28.44 -4.30 -41.54
N ASP A 340 -28.72 -5.59 -41.40
CA ASP A 340 -29.26 -6.44 -42.45
C ASP A 340 -30.74 -6.13 -42.69
N ASN A 341 -31.49 -5.82 -41.63
CA ASN A 341 -32.93 -5.50 -41.73
C ASN A 341 -33.23 -4.00 -41.97
N ARG A 342 -32.21 -3.14 -41.89
CA ARG A 342 -32.20 -1.69 -42.09
C ARG A 342 -33.03 -0.89 -41.10
N ASN A 343 -33.10 -1.34 -39.85
CA ASN A 343 -33.80 -0.65 -38.76
C ASN A 343 -32.92 0.42 -38.08
N GLY A 344 -31.63 0.48 -38.38
CA GLY A 344 -30.66 1.42 -37.84
C GLY A 344 -29.76 0.84 -36.75
N LEU A 345 -30.08 -0.32 -36.18
CA LEU A 345 -29.22 -1.07 -35.28
C LEU A 345 -28.35 -2.03 -36.09
N ILE A 346 -27.15 -2.34 -35.59
CA ILE A 346 -26.25 -3.29 -36.24
C ILE A 346 -26.18 -4.55 -35.38
N ASP A 347 -26.37 -5.71 -36.01
CA ASP A 347 -26.15 -7.01 -35.39
C ASP A 347 -26.95 -7.24 -34.09
N GLU A 348 -28.12 -6.61 -33.93
CA GLU A 348 -28.92 -6.77 -32.73
C GLU A 348 -29.38 -8.22 -32.57
N THR A 349 -29.28 -8.75 -31.34
CA THR A 349 -29.54 -10.17 -31.08
C THR A 349 -30.49 -10.42 -29.93
N ILE A 350 -30.83 -11.70 -29.73
CA ILE A 350 -31.57 -12.14 -28.54
C ILE A 350 -30.86 -11.80 -27.21
N ALA A 351 -29.56 -11.44 -27.22
CA ALA A 351 -28.87 -10.93 -26.03
C ALA A 351 -29.38 -9.54 -25.60
N HIS A 352 -29.86 -8.73 -26.54
CA HIS A 352 -30.26 -7.34 -26.30
C HIS A 352 -31.71 -7.20 -25.83
N ILE A 353 -32.57 -8.19 -26.11
CA ILE A 353 -33.98 -8.13 -25.72
C ILE A 353 -34.21 -8.63 -24.28
N PRO A 354 -35.27 -8.17 -23.60
CA PRO A 354 -35.63 -8.70 -22.29
C PRO A 354 -35.93 -10.21 -22.36
N PHE A 355 -35.24 -11.01 -21.55
CA PHE A 355 -35.55 -12.43 -21.40
C PHE A 355 -35.53 -12.89 -19.94
N ALA A 356 -36.42 -13.83 -19.63
CA ALA A 356 -36.63 -14.38 -18.29
C ALA A 356 -36.84 -13.31 -17.20
N GLY A 357 -35.83 -13.02 -16.38
CA GLY A 357 -35.86 -12.03 -15.29
C GLY A 357 -34.90 -10.86 -15.48
N GLN A 358 -34.21 -10.80 -16.62
CA GLN A 358 -33.27 -9.75 -16.98
C GLN A 358 -33.98 -8.66 -17.79
N VAL A 359 -33.52 -7.42 -17.63
CA VAL A 359 -33.98 -6.28 -18.43
C VAL A 359 -33.19 -6.27 -19.74
N GLY A 360 -33.84 -5.94 -20.86
CA GLY A 360 -33.13 -5.72 -22.13
C GLY A 360 -32.49 -4.34 -22.17
N VAL A 361 -31.63 -4.14 -23.16
CA VAL A 361 -30.81 -2.93 -23.37
C VAL A 361 -31.55 -1.86 -24.17
N THR A 362 -31.04 -0.64 -24.09
CA THR A 362 -31.53 0.57 -24.74
C THR A 362 -30.86 0.76 -26.10
N TYR A 363 -31.35 1.69 -26.93
CA TYR A 363 -30.75 2.01 -28.24
C TYR A 363 -30.97 3.48 -28.60
N ALA A 364 -30.08 4.02 -29.44
CA ALA A 364 -30.13 5.40 -29.92
C ALA A 364 -31.21 5.59 -30.98
N ASP A 365 -32.18 6.44 -30.67
CA ASP A 365 -33.23 6.86 -31.61
C ASP A 365 -33.11 8.33 -32.04
N GLY A 366 -32.19 9.09 -31.45
CA GLY A 366 -31.94 10.51 -31.67
C GLY A 366 -32.96 11.43 -31.01
N ILE A 367 -33.69 10.97 -29.98
CA ILE A 367 -34.80 11.67 -29.34
C ILE A 367 -34.61 11.71 -27.81
N ASP A 368 -34.74 12.90 -27.22
CA ASP A 368 -34.66 13.12 -25.77
C ASP A 368 -35.81 12.41 -25.01
N ALA A 369 -35.47 11.38 -24.23
CA ALA A 369 -36.41 10.59 -23.45
C ALA A 369 -36.76 11.21 -22.09
N ASN A 370 -35.87 11.98 -21.47
CA ASN A 370 -35.96 12.42 -20.08
C ASN A 370 -36.37 13.91 -19.93
N GLY A 371 -36.30 14.69 -21.01
CA GLY A 371 -36.73 16.08 -21.10
C GLY A 371 -35.65 17.11 -20.73
N ASN A 372 -34.37 16.77 -20.86
CA ASN A 372 -33.23 17.65 -20.55
C ASN A 372 -32.56 18.28 -21.78
N ALA A 373 -33.08 18.07 -22.99
CA ALA A 373 -32.57 18.68 -24.22
C ALA A 373 -32.36 20.19 -24.14
N GLU A 374 -31.40 20.68 -24.92
CA GLU A 374 -31.07 22.09 -25.01
C GLU A 374 -32.27 22.99 -25.36
N GLU A 375 -32.28 24.22 -24.80
CA GLU A 375 -33.44 25.10 -24.97
C GLU A 375 -33.54 25.60 -26.41
N GLY A 376 -34.52 25.06 -27.16
CA GLY A 376 -34.82 25.50 -28.51
C GLY A 376 -34.80 24.38 -29.54
N SER A 377 -34.47 23.15 -29.13
CA SER A 377 -34.46 21.98 -29.99
C SER A 377 -35.78 21.71 -30.68
N PRO A 378 -35.72 21.22 -31.93
CA PRO A 378 -36.92 20.90 -32.67
C PRO A 378 -37.62 19.71 -32.01
N LEU A 379 -38.95 19.75 -32.02
CA LEU A 379 -39.77 18.74 -31.35
C LEU A 379 -40.40 17.79 -32.35
N VAL A 380 -40.49 16.51 -32.01
CA VAL A 380 -41.19 15.51 -32.81
C VAL A 380 -42.67 15.91 -32.93
N THR A 381 -43.14 16.04 -34.17
CA THR A 381 -44.51 16.48 -34.47
C THR A 381 -45.42 15.33 -34.92
N VAL A 382 -46.73 15.53 -34.85
CA VAL A 382 -47.72 14.58 -35.42
C VAL A 382 -47.46 14.33 -36.90
N GLU A 383 -47.03 15.35 -37.66
CA GLU A 383 -46.71 15.21 -39.09
C GLU A 383 -45.48 14.33 -39.31
N MET A 384 -44.45 14.44 -38.46
CA MET A 384 -43.27 13.57 -38.50
C MET A 384 -43.65 12.11 -38.27
N VAL A 385 -44.44 11.82 -37.23
CA VAL A 385 -44.92 10.46 -36.93
C VAL A 385 -45.77 9.90 -38.08
N ASP A 386 -46.67 10.70 -38.65
CA ASP A 386 -47.50 10.27 -39.78
C ASP A 386 -46.66 9.99 -41.05
N LEU A 387 -45.56 10.73 -41.26
CA LEU A 387 -44.62 10.51 -42.35
C LEU A 387 -43.73 9.28 -42.11
N ALA A 388 -43.20 9.14 -40.89
CA ALA A 388 -42.39 8.00 -40.47
C ALA A 388 -43.14 6.66 -40.71
N LYS A 389 -44.44 6.60 -40.41
CA LYS A 389 -45.31 5.44 -40.70
C LYS A 389 -45.41 5.05 -42.18
N THR A 390 -44.97 5.91 -43.10
CA THR A 390 -44.91 5.61 -44.54
C THR A 390 -43.60 4.94 -44.95
N ASP A 391 -42.65 4.80 -44.03
CA ASP A 391 -41.39 4.07 -44.23
C ASP A 391 -41.67 2.60 -44.56
N GLN A 392 -41.04 2.13 -45.63
CA GLN A 392 -41.14 0.77 -46.12
C GLN A 392 -39.77 0.30 -46.59
N VAL A 393 -39.13 -0.55 -45.80
CA VAL A 393 -37.90 -1.23 -46.18
C VAL A 393 -38.25 -2.55 -46.81
N THR A 394 -37.61 -2.91 -47.92
CA THR A 394 -37.68 -4.28 -48.44
C THR A 394 -36.29 -4.90 -48.52
N VAL A 395 -36.05 -5.92 -47.70
CA VAL A 395 -34.82 -6.73 -47.69
C VAL A 395 -35.19 -8.16 -48.05
N ASP A 396 -34.47 -8.76 -49.00
CA ASP A 396 -34.64 -10.16 -49.41
C ASP A 396 -36.07 -10.63 -49.75
N GLY A 397 -36.95 -9.68 -50.10
CA GLY A 397 -38.34 -9.94 -50.48
C GLY A 397 -39.34 -9.87 -49.32
N GLU A 398 -38.89 -9.55 -48.11
CA GLU A 398 -39.72 -9.19 -46.95
C GLU A 398 -39.80 -7.67 -46.82
N THR A 399 -40.93 -7.16 -46.32
CA THR A 399 -41.15 -5.71 -46.15
C THR A 399 -41.37 -5.39 -44.68
N TYR A 400 -40.55 -4.48 -44.16
CA TYR A 400 -40.58 -4.00 -42.78
C TYR A 400 -41.02 -2.52 -42.72
N TYR A 401 -41.50 -2.12 -41.54
CA TYR A 401 -42.02 -0.77 -41.26
C TYR A 401 -41.37 -0.25 -39.98
N TRP A 402 -40.16 0.29 -40.11
CA TRP A 402 -39.32 0.71 -38.97
C TRP A 402 -39.59 2.13 -38.48
N ASN A 403 -40.59 2.82 -39.07
CA ASN A 403 -40.93 4.21 -38.74
C ASN A 403 -39.70 5.16 -38.73
N ARG A 404 -38.76 4.96 -39.65
CA ARG A 404 -37.57 5.82 -39.74
C ARG A 404 -37.94 7.20 -40.22
N TRP A 405 -37.28 8.22 -39.70
CA TRP A 405 -37.46 9.60 -40.14
C TRP A 405 -36.14 10.16 -40.65
N PRO A 406 -36.10 10.76 -41.85
CA PRO A 406 -37.10 10.74 -42.93
C PRO A 406 -37.46 9.34 -43.44
N ALA A 407 -38.69 9.14 -43.93
CA ALA A 407 -39.13 7.82 -44.41
C ALA A 407 -38.45 7.42 -45.73
N ASN A 408 -38.14 6.13 -45.89
CA ASN A 408 -37.57 5.50 -47.10
C ASN A 408 -36.16 6.04 -47.48
N VAL A 409 -35.27 6.16 -46.49
CA VAL A 409 -33.94 6.79 -46.57
C VAL A 409 -33.05 6.29 -47.72
N GLU A 410 -33.20 5.04 -48.15
CA GLU A 410 -32.39 4.44 -49.21
C GLU A 410 -32.75 4.97 -50.60
N SER A 411 -33.98 5.46 -50.75
CA SER A 411 -34.46 6.11 -51.97
C SER A 411 -34.30 7.62 -51.94
N ASP A 412 -33.92 8.17 -50.77
CA ASP A 412 -33.77 9.59 -50.55
C ASP A 412 -32.34 10.04 -50.94
N PRO A 413 -32.20 10.95 -51.93
CA PRO A 413 -30.89 11.38 -52.42
C PRO A 413 -30.14 12.29 -51.43
N ILE A 414 -30.83 12.89 -50.46
CA ILE A 414 -30.21 13.68 -49.39
C ILE A 414 -29.72 12.73 -48.31
N GLN A 415 -30.48 11.71 -47.88
CA GLN A 415 -30.00 10.73 -46.89
C GLN A 415 -28.93 9.80 -47.44
N ASN A 416 -29.13 9.31 -48.68
CA ASN A 416 -28.29 8.28 -49.28
C ASN A 416 -28.11 7.05 -48.37
N GLY A 417 -29.20 6.62 -47.70
CA GLY A 417 -29.21 5.49 -46.77
C GLY A 417 -28.90 5.83 -45.31
N GLN A 418 -28.48 7.05 -44.99
CA GLN A 418 -28.28 7.49 -43.60
C GLN A 418 -29.63 7.55 -42.85
N ILE A 419 -29.70 6.92 -41.69
CA ILE A 419 -30.86 6.95 -40.79
C ILE A 419 -30.62 8.04 -39.76
N HIS A 420 -31.57 8.97 -39.65
CA HIS A 420 -31.53 10.04 -38.65
C HIS A 420 -32.20 9.59 -37.36
N LEU A 421 -33.55 9.58 -37.33
CA LEU A 421 -34.30 8.97 -36.22
C LEU A 421 -34.81 7.60 -36.64
N THR A 422 -34.87 6.67 -35.70
CA THR A 422 -35.50 5.36 -35.90
C THR A 422 -36.70 5.18 -34.97
N MET A 423 -37.61 4.27 -35.33
CA MET A 423 -38.74 3.86 -34.50
C MET A 423 -39.70 4.97 -34.03
N VAL A 424 -39.72 6.13 -34.70
CA VAL A 424 -40.49 7.33 -34.32
C VAL A 424 -41.99 7.05 -34.25
N ASP A 425 -42.57 7.15 -33.06
CA ASP A 425 -43.98 6.82 -32.82
C ASP A 425 -44.78 7.89 -32.04
N GLU A 426 -45.99 7.54 -31.62
CA GLU A 426 -46.93 8.47 -30.97
C GLU A 426 -46.47 8.89 -29.56
N THR A 427 -45.57 8.13 -28.95
CA THR A 427 -44.98 8.41 -27.64
C THR A 427 -43.90 9.48 -27.69
N ASP A 428 -43.34 9.76 -28.87
CA ASP A 428 -42.27 10.73 -29.05
C ASP A 428 -42.79 12.15 -29.29
N ILE A 429 -44.09 12.31 -29.56
CA ILE A 429 -44.69 13.61 -29.88
C ILE A 429 -44.41 14.62 -28.75
N GLY A 430 -43.68 15.68 -29.09
CA GLY A 430 -43.33 16.77 -28.19
C GLY A 430 -42.00 16.59 -27.43
N LYS A 431 -41.27 15.49 -27.66
CA LYS A 431 -39.87 15.34 -27.26
C LYS A 431 -38.95 16.04 -28.25
N ALA A 432 -37.80 16.52 -27.78
CA ALA A 432 -36.76 17.10 -28.62
C ALA A 432 -36.03 16.01 -29.42
N PHE A 433 -35.47 16.36 -30.56
CA PHE A 433 -34.66 15.44 -31.37
C PHE A 433 -33.46 16.16 -31.97
N LYS A 434 -32.40 15.40 -32.24
CA LYS A 434 -31.10 15.90 -32.71
C LYS A 434 -31.23 16.64 -34.05
N ASP A 435 -30.62 17.80 -34.23
CA ASP A 435 -30.66 18.52 -35.52
C ASP A 435 -29.30 19.01 -36.04
N TYR A 436 -28.23 18.76 -35.28
CA TYR A 436 -26.84 19.17 -35.54
C TYR A 436 -26.63 20.68 -35.52
N ILE A 437 -27.47 21.43 -34.79
CA ILE A 437 -27.44 22.89 -34.67
C ILE A 437 -27.51 23.29 -33.20
N ASP A 438 -26.49 24.01 -32.71
CA ASP A 438 -26.48 24.64 -31.39
C ASP A 438 -27.68 25.59 -31.22
N ASN A 439 -28.68 25.17 -30.46
CA ASN A 439 -29.94 25.90 -30.30
C ASN A 439 -29.90 26.92 -29.16
N ASN A 440 -29.03 26.72 -28.17
CA ASN A 440 -28.95 27.52 -26.96
C ASN A 440 -27.83 28.60 -27.01
N GLY A 441 -26.88 28.46 -27.93
CA GLY A 441 -25.86 29.45 -28.30
C GLY A 441 -24.51 29.27 -27.61
N ASN A 442 -24.21 28.10 -27.05
CA ASN A 442 -22.95 27.77 -26.37
C ASN A 442 -22.02 26.84 -27.16
N GLY A 443 -22.46 26.28 -28.29
CA GLY A 443 -21.69 25.36 -29.13
C GLY A 443 -20.26 25.80 -29.46
N GLU A 444 -19.44 24.87 -29.95
CA GLU A 444 -18.02 25.01 -30.28
C GLU A 444 -17.60 26.39 -30.86
N ASP A 445 -16.47 26.92 -30.41
CA ASP A 445 -16.00 28.22 -30.89
C ASP A 445 -15.50 28.18 -32.35
N ASN A 446 -15.83 29.20 -33.13
CA ASN A 446 -15.51 29.29 -34.56
C ASN A 446 -16.23 28.30 -35.49
N SER A 447 -17.11 27.43 -34.99
CA SER A 447 -17.95 26.57 -35.83
C SER A 447 -18.71 27.38 -36.88
N PRO A 448 -18.99 26.78 -38.05
CA PRO A 448 -19.71 27.47 -39.08
C PRO A 448 -21.13 27.81 -38.63
N VAL A 449 -21.66 28.92 -39.15
CA VAL A 449 -23.00 29.39 -38.78
C VAL A 449 -24.00 29.23 -39.92
N VAL A 450 -25.24 28.94 -39.57
CA VAL A 450 -26.34 28.80 -40.53
C VAL A 450 -26.53 30.09 -41.31
N THR A 451 -26.60 29.97 -42.64
CA THR A 451 -26.78 31.10 -43.57
C THR A 451 -28.18 31.11 -44.20
N GLN A 452 -28.60 32.28 -44.70
CA GLN A 452 -29.87 32.39 -45.42
C GLN A 452 -29.89 31.50 -46.66
N GLU A 453 -28.76 31.32 -47.34
CA GLU A 453 -28.64 30.41 -48.48
C GLU A 453 -28.89 28.95 -48.12
N MET A 454 -28.45 28.51 -46.93
CA MET A 454 -28.72 27.15 -46.43
C MET A 454 -30.20 26.97 -46.13
N ILE A 455 -30.82 27.93 -45.45
CA ILE A 455 -32.27 27.93 -45.14
C ILE A 455 -33.11 27.92 -46.43
N ASP A 456 -32.75 28.75 -47.42
CA ASP A 456 -33.46 28.79 -48.70
C ASP A 456 -33.34 27.46 -49.48
N ALA A 457 -32.22 26.74 -49.32
CA ALA A 457 -32.00 25.42 -49.89
C ALA A 457 -32.80 24.34 -49.14
N ALA A 458 -32.75 24.31 -47.82
CA ALA A 458 -33.52 23.41 -46.97
C ALA A 458 -35.04 23.58 -47.16
N ALA A 459 -35.52 24.81 -47.38
CA ALA A 459 -36.93 25.08 -47.68
C ALA A 459 -37.43 24.41 -48.99
N GLN A 460 -36.54 23.98 -49.89
CA GLN A 460 -36.92 23.20 -51.07
C GLN A 460 -37.18 21.72 -50.75
N ASP A 461 -36.76 21.25 -49.58
CA ASP A 461 -36.89 19.89 -49.07
C ASP A 461 -37.99 19.76 -48.00
N ALA A 462 -38.96 20.68 -47.98
CA ALA A 462 -40.13 20.56 -47.13
C ALA A 462 -40.90 19.24 -47.44
N PRO A 463 -41.37 18.51 -46.42
CA PRO A 463 -41.48 18.91 -45.02
C PRO A 463 -40.27 18.56 -44.13
N TYR A 464 -39.15 18.04 -44.65
CA TYR A 464 -38.00 17.62 -43.85
C TYR A 464 -37.01 18.74 -43.53
N TYR A 465 -36.93 19.77 -44.39
CA TYR A 465 -36.07 20.95 -44.20
C TYR A 465 -34.57 20.62 -43.99
N ARG A 466 -34.02 19.70 -44.78
CA ARG A 466 -32.63 19.23 -44.57
C ARG A 466 -31.60 20.00 -45.39
N TYR A 467 -30.38 20.06 -44.86
CA TYR A 467 -29.22 20.57 -45.57
C TYR A 467 -27.99 19.68 -45.36
N ARG A 468 -27.46 19.09 -46.43
CA ARG A 468 -26.21 18.29 -46.37
C ARG A 468 -25.00 19.22 -46.33
N VAL A 469 -24.20 19.12 -45.26
CA VAL A 469 -22.98 19.92 -45.08
C VAL A 469 -21.92 19.48 -46.11
N PRO A 470 -21.28 20.40 -46.86
CA PRO A 470 -20.30 20.03 -47.88
C PRO A 470 -19.02 19.42 -47.31
N ASN A 471 -18.61 18.27 -47.85
CA ASN A 471 -17.40 17.51 -47.47
C ASN A 471 -17.45 16.82 -46.10
N SER A 472 -18.61 16.74 -45.46
CA SER A 472 -18.83 15.89 -44.29
C SER A 472 -19.99 14.91 -44.54
N ASN A 473 -20.19 13.99 -43.61
CA ASN A 473 -21.35 13.09 -43.58
C ASN A 473 -22.56 13.69 -42.84
N ILE A 474 -22.45 14.95 -42.39
CA ILE A 474 -23.46 15.62 -41.57
C ILE A 474 -24.59 16.16 -42.44
N ILE A 475 -25.82 16.04 -41.92
CA ILE A 475 -27.03 16.61 -42.48
C ILE A 475 -27.67 17.41 -41.34
N LEU A 476 -27.94 18.69 -41.58
CA LEU A 476 -28.72 19.50 -40.65
C LEU A 476 -30.21 19.22 -40.86
N TYR A 477 -30.96 19.08 -39.77
CA TYR A 477 -32.39 18.81 -39.79
C TYR A 477 -33.18 20.03 -39.29
N ASP A 478 -34.47 20.06 -39.60
CA ASP A 478 -35.40 21.15 -39.24
C ASP A 478 -34.94 22.59 -39.55
N LEU A 479 -34.01 22.77 -40.50
CA LEU A 479 -33.32 24.03 -40.75
C LEU A 479 -34.26 25.14 -41.26
N LYS A 480 -34.57 26.11 -40.40
CA LYS A 480 -35.57 27.17 -40.65
C LYS A 480 -35.02 28.57 -40.37
N ALA A 481 -35.93 29.55 -40.41
CA ALA A 481 -35.58 30.96 -40.29
C ALA A 481 -35.11 31.33 -38.86
N GLU A 482 -35.58 30.60 -37.86
CA GLU A 482 -35.16 30.70 -36.46
C GLU A 482 -33.69 30.33 -36.25
N ASP A 483 -33.09 29.51 -37.12
CA ASP A 483 -31.72 29.03 -36.96
C ASP A 483 -30.67 29.95 -37.58
N LEU A 484 -31.09 31.04 -38.24
CA LEU A 484 -30.19 31.96 -38.91
C LEU A 484 -29.13 32.53 -37.95
N GLY A 485 -27.88 32.16 -38.17
CA GLY A 485 -26.73 32.61 -37.37
C GLY A 485 -26.40 31.75 -36.16
N LYS A 486 -27.14 30.65 -35.90
CA LYS A 486 -26.73 29.60 -34.96
C LYS A 486 -25.53 28.82 -35.50
N LYS A 487 -24.70 28.28 -34.61
CA LYS A 487 -23.59 27.37 -34.95
C LYS A 487 -24.15 26.00 -35.35
N TYR A 488 -23.40 25.22 -36.13
CA TYR A 488 -23.81 23.87 -36.54
C TYR A 488 -22.59 22.97 -36.73
N ALA A 489 -22.80 21.66 -36.56
CA ALA A 489 -21.73 20.67 -36.62
C ALA A 489 -21.17 20.48 -38.04
N ASP A 490 -19.85 20.45 -38.19
CA ASP A 490 -19.17 20.18 -39.47
C ASP A 490 -18.13 19.05 -39.45
N GLY A 491 -17.92 18.42 -38.29
CA GLY A 491 -17.06 17.26 -38.09
C GLY A 491 -15.58 17.64 -38.01
N ILE A 492 -15.27 18.86 -37.57
CA ILE A 492 -13.93 19.41 -37.46
C ILE A 492 -13.80 20.09 -36.10
N ASP A 493 -12.67 19.91 -35.43
CA ASP A 493 -12.24 20.77 -34.31
C ASP A 493 -11.88 22.17 -34.84
N ASN A 494 -12.81 23.11 -34.71
CA ASN A 494 -12.78 24.45 -35.28
C ASN A 494 -11.93 25.43 -34.46
N ASP A 495 -11.69 25.19 -33.18
CA ASP A 495 -10.93 26.08 -32.29
C ASP A 495 -9.56 25.52 -31.86
N GLY A 496 -9.29 24.26 -32.15
CA GLY A 496 -8.04 23.55 -31.90
C GLY A 496 -7.89 23.13 -30.44
N ASP A 497 -8.97 22.74 -29.77
CA ASP A 497 -8.97 22.26 -28.40
C ASP A 497 -9.00 20.75 -28.22
N GLY A 498 -9.13 20.00 -29.32
CA GLY A 498 -9.16 18.55 -29.29
C GLY A 498 -10.57 17.99 -29.37
N ALA A 499 -11.60 18.75 -28.97
CA ALA A 499 -12.98 18.33 -29.09
C ALA A 499 -13.54 18.66 -30.49
N VAL A 500 -14.47 17.86 -30.99
CA VAL A 500 -15.09 18.05 -32.31
C VAL A 500 -16.57 18.31 -32.12
N ASP A 501 -17.04 19.46 -32.60
CA ASP A 501 -18.46 19.84 -32.57
C ASP A 501 -19.08 19.79 -31.15
N GLU A 502 -18.32 20.13 -30.11
CA GLU A 502 -18.77 20.11 -28.71
C GLU A 502 -19.87 21.16 -28.42
N ASP A 503 -20.66 20.92 -27.37
CA ASP A 503 -21.82 21.75 -26.99
C ASP A 503 -22.88 21.90 -28.13
N ILE A 504 -23.05 20.86 -28.97
CA ILE A 504 -24.12 20.81 -30.00
C ILE A 504 -25.05 19.62 -29.71
N ASP A 505 -26.37 19.88 -29.67
CA ASP A 505 -27.43 18.90 -29.35
C ASP A 505 -27.33 18.30 -27.93
N GLU A 506 -26.94 19.10 -26.93
CA GLU A 506 -26.80 18.62 -25.55
C GLU A 506 -28.17 18.22 -24.95
N GLY A 507 -28.20 17.19 -24.09
CA GLY A 507 -29.48 16.72 -23.53
C GLY A 507 -30.34 15.90 -24.49
N ILE A 508 -29.82 15.47 -25.65
CA ILE A 508 -30.58 14.69 -26.63
C ILE A 508 -29.89 13.36 -26.88
N ASP A 509 -30.55 12.27 -26.46
CA ASP A 509 -30.08 10.90 -26.71
C ASP A 509 -28.63 10.73 -26.22
N GLU A 510 -28.35 11.26 -25.03
CA GLU A 510 -27.03 11.30 -24.41
C GLU A 510 -26.52 9.86 -24.15
N MET A 511 -25.25 9.62 -24.48
CA MET A 511 -24.49 8.38 -24.20
C MET A 511 -25.05 7.09 -24.83
N ILE A 512 -24.91 6.95 -26.16
CA ILE A 512 -25.22 5.69 -26.87
C ILE A 512 -24.24 5.40 -28.03
N ASP A 513 -23.26 6.28 -28.31
CA ASP A 513 -22.21 6.07 -29.31
C ASP A 513 -20.78 6.30 -28.80
N GLU A 514 -20.58 6.05 -27.51
CA GLU A 514 -19.39 6.05 -26.64
C GLU A 514 -18.07 5.58 -27.30
N ARG A 515 -17.43 6.50 -28.02
CA ARG A 515 -16.16 6.26 -28.71
C ARG A 515 -15.00 6.77 -27.87
N ARG A 516 -14.19 5.84 -27.42
CA ARG A 516 -12.88 6.08 -26.78
C ARG A 516 -11.78 6.64 -27.70
N ASP A 517 -12.14 7.12 -28.88
CA ASP A 517 -11.20 7.66 -29.86
C ASP A 517 -11.71 8.94 -30.52
N ASP A 518 -12.69 9.60 -29.90
CA ASP A 518 -13.31 10.82 -30.41
C ASP A 518 -12.81 12.11 -29.76
N PHE A 519 -11.96 12.02 -28.73
CA PHE A 519 -11.30 13.14 -28.05
C PHE A 519 -12.27 14.05 -27.28
N ILE A 520 -13.47 13.56 -26.97
CA ILE A 520 -14.53 14.31 -26.28
C ILE A 520 -14.74 13.71 -24.89
N ASP A 521 -14.83 14.59 -23.88
CA ASP A 521 -15.33 14.23 -22.54
C ASP A 521 -16.86 14.06 -22.62
N ASN A 522 -17.33 12.86 -22.94
CA ASN A 522 -18.74 12.63 -23.29
C ASN A 522 -19.66 12.78 -22.07
N ASP A 523 -19.17 12.49 -20.86
CA ASP A 523 -19.95 12.55 -19.62
C ASP A 523 -19.69 13.81 -18.78
N GLY A 524 -18.69 14.60 -19.14
CA GLY A 524 -18.35 15.90 -18.56
C GLY A 524 -17.64 15.82 -17.21
N ASP A 525 -17.02 14.68 -16.88
CA ASP A 525 -16.39 14.44 -15.59
C ASP A 525 -14.89 14.82 -15.52
N TRP A 526 -14.26 15.15 -16.66
CA TRP A 526 -12.88 15.61 -16.72
C TRP A 526 -12.70 16.98 -16.05
N ASN A 527 -11.73 17.08 -15.12
CA ASN A 527 -11.49 18.30 -14.36
C ASN A 527 -10.19 19.02 -14.75
N PRO A 528 -10.24 20.25 -15.30
CA PRO A 528 -9.05 20.99 -15.72
C PRO A 528 -8.09 21.40 -14.58
N ILE A 529 -8.44 21.18 -13.32
CA ILE A 529 -7.57 21.44 -12.16
C ILE A 529 -6.89 20.16 -11.67
N LEU A 530 -7.52 19.01 -11.86
CA LEU A 530 -7.09 17.74 -11.27
C LEU A 530 -6.51 16.77 -12.30
N ASP A 531 -7.08 16.78 -13.51
CA ASP A 531 -6.88 15.76 -14.54
C ASP A 531 -6.04 16.28 -15.72
N ASP A 532 -5.79 17.59 -15.77
CA ASP A 532 -4.84 18.25 -16.69
C ASP A 532 -3.38 17.92 -16.31
N VAL A 533 -2.98 16.68 -16.61
CA VAL A 533 -1.73 16.04 -16.18
C VAL A 533 -0.85 15.61 -17.34
N GLY A 534 -1.27 15.86 -18.57
CA GLY A 534 -0.57 15.50 -19.80
C GLY A 534 -0.80 14.07 -20.28
N ILE A 535 -0.32 13.81 -21.49
CA ILE A 535 -0.54 12.58 -22.26
C ILE A 535 0.00 11.32 -21.57
N ASP A 536 0.99 11.47 -20.67
CA ASP A 536 1.51 10.37 -19.87
C ASP A 536 0.67 10.04 -18.62
N GLY A 537 -0.35 10.84 -18.32
CA GLY A 537 -1.26 10.68 -17.18
C GLY A 537 -0.62 11.10 -15.83
N ILE A 538 0.52 11.80 -15.83
CA ILE A 538 1.32 12.07 -14.63
C ILE A 538 1.60 13.57 -14.47
N ALA A 539 0.98 14.18 -13.46
CA ALA A 539 1.24 15.57 -13.12
C ALA A 539 2.74 15.83 -12.79
N GLY A 540 3.27 16.93 -13.31
CA GLY A 540 4.58 17.51 -13.02
C GLY A 540 5.70 17.02 -13.94
N THR A 541 5.40 16.32 -15.03
CA THR A 541 6.38 15.80 -16.01
C THR A 541 6.72 16.85 -17.08
N ASN A 542 5.85 17.84 -17.29
CA ASN A 542 5.83 18.87 -18.33
C ASN A 542 5.85 18.28 -19.74
N ASP A 543 5.08 17.22 -19.95
CA ASP A 543 4.86 16.56 -21.23
C ASP A 543 3.76 17.28 -22.05
N LEU A 544 3.32 16.66 -23.15
CA LEU A 544 2.30 17.22 -24.05
C LEU A 544 0.92 17.10 -23.39
N GLY A 545 0.16 18.20 -23.35
CA GLY A 545 -1.16 18.25 -22.71
C GLY A 545 -1.12 18.92 -21.33
N GLU A 546 -0.04 18.72 -20.55
CA GLU A 546 -0.03 19.16 -19.15
C GLU A 546 -0.14 20.69 -18.97
N GLY A 547 -1.09 21.10 -18.14
CA GLY A 547 -1.31 22.45 -17.66
C GLY A 547 -1.88 23.40 -18.72
N ASP A 548 -2.43 22.86 -19.81
CA ASP A 548 -2.99 23.63 -20.91
C ASP A 548 -4.50 23.90 -20.76
N GLY A 549 -5.14 23.22 -19.81
CA GLY A 549 -6.54 23.34 -19.44
C GLY A 549 -7.50 22.61 -20.39
N LYS A 550 -7.02 21.64 -21.18
CA LYS A 550 -7.79 20.86 -22.14
C LYS A 550 -7.57 19.35 -21.95
N PRO A 551 -8.61 18.52 -22.14
CA PRO A 551 -8.46 17.07 -22.02
C PRO A 551 -7.51 16.52 -23.09
N THR A 552 -6.61 15.63 -22.67
CA THR A 552 -5.64 14.95 -23.54
C THR A 552 -5.84 13.43 -23.48
N SER A 553 -6.71 12.91 -24.35
CA SER A 553 -7.15 11.52 -24.49
C SER A 553 -6.07 10.42 -24.55
N GLY A 554 -4.90 10.69 -25.15
CA GLY A 554 -3.91 9.64 -25.42
C GLY A 554 -4.31 8.60 -26.47
N ALA A 555 -5.56 8.63 -26.96
CA ALA A 555 -6.05 7.71 -28.00
C ALA A 555 -5.14 7.69 -29.23
N ALA A 556 -4.96 6.48 -29.77
CA ALA A 556 -4.04 6.18 -30.87
C ALA A 556 -2.54 6.45 -30.59
N THR A 557 -2.14 6.60 -29.32
CA THR A 557 -0.74 6.68 -28.89
C THR A 557 -0.29 5.44 -28.09
N ASP A 558 0.95 5.43 -27.61
CA ASP A 558 1.47 4.37 -26.71
C ASP A 558 1.36 4.77 -25.22
N ASP A 559 0.94 6.01 -24.94
CA ASP A 559 0.73 6.59 -23.62
C ASP A 559 -0.78 6.63 -23.31
N PRO A 560 -1.19 6.52 -22.04
CA PRO A 560 -2.58 6.27 -21.68
C PRO A 560 -3.51 7.47 -21.90
N GLY A 561 -2.99 8.70 -21.92
CA GLY A 561 -3.81 9.91 -21.81
C GLY A 561 -3.97 10.39 -20.36
N GLU A 562 -4.67 11.50 -20.22
CA GLU A 562 -5.10 12.05 -18.94
C GLU A 562 -6.20 11.18 -18.31
N PRO A 563 -6.39 11.18 -16.98
CA PRO A 563 -7.54 10.54 -16.34
C PRO A 563 -8.87 11.08 -16.87
N ASN A 564 -9.94 10.28 -16.79
CA ASN A 564 -11.30 10.73 -17.10
C ASN A 564 -11.46 11.25 -18.54
N ILE A 565 -10.80 10.61 -19.52
CA ILE A 565 -11.00 10.88 -20.95
C ILE A 565 -10.65 9.65 -21.81
N ASP A 566 -11.51 9.28 -22.74
CA ASP A 566 -11.35 8.26 -23.79
C ASP A 566 -10.75 6.91 -23.31
N ASP A 567 -9.47 6.65 -23.61
CA ASP A 567 -8.77 5.40 -23.28
C ASP A 567 -8.58 5.23 -21.76
N THR A 568 -8.78 6.29 -20.97
CA THR A 568 -8.74 6.23 -19.50
C THR A 568 -10.12 6.30 -18.84
N ASP A 569 -11.16 6.74 -19.55
CA ASP A 569 -12.51 6.71 -19.02
C ASP A 569 -13.32 5.51 -19.54
N ILE A 570 -13.90 4.77 -18.61
CA ILE A 570 -14.79 3.66 -18.94
C ILE A 570 -16.22 4.12 -19.15
N SER A 571 -16.64 5.24 -18.53
CA SER A 571 -18.00 5.79 -18.74
C SER A 571 -18.23 6.19 -20.19
N GLU A 572 -17.15 6.34 -20.96
CA GLU A 572 -17.16 6.63 -22.39
C GLU A 572 -16.96 5.37 -23.25
N THR A 573 -17.20 4.18 -22.68
CA THR A 573 -17.09 2.90 -23.39
C THR A 573 -18.41 2.16 -23.36
N ASP A 574 -19.07 2.00 -24.52
CA ASP A 574 -20.31 1.22 -24.62
C ASP A 574 -19.99 -0.27 -24.44
N GLN A 575 -19.97 -0.74 -23.19
CA GLN A 575 -19.44 -2.05 -22.86
C GLN A 575 -20.43 -3.13 -23.25
N ILE A 576 -19.94 -4.10 -24.03
CA ILE A 576 -20.77 -5.22 -24.49
C ILE A 576 -21.29 -6.10 -23.34
N GLY A 577 -20.56 -6.13 -22.22
CA GLY A 577 -20.89 -6.95 -21.05
C GLY A 577 -20.90 -8.45 -21.37
N ILE A 578 -21.70 -9.23 -20.64
CA ILE A 578 -21.88 -10.67 -20.90
C ILE A 578 -22.93 -10.91 -22.00
N SER A 579 -22.48 -11.24 -23.20
CA SER A 579 -23.36 -11.55 -24.35
C SER A 579 -23.68 -13.05 -24.53
N ALA A 580 -22.92 -13.95 -23.90
CA ALA A 580 -23.18 -15.39 -23.91
C ALA A 580 -22.63 -16.07 -22.65
N SER A 581 -23.21 -17.21 -22.26
CA SER A 581 -22.71 -18.02 -21.15
C SER A 581 -22.96 -19.52 -21.33
N ALA A 582 -21.93 -20.31 -21.03
CA ALA A 582 -21.98 -21.76 -21.09
C ALA A 582 -21.35 -22.39 -19.84
N ARG A 583 -21.85 -23.57 -19.46
CA ARG A 583 -21.26 -24.41 -18.41
C ARG A 583 -20.94 -25.80 -18.93
N THR A 584 -19.77 -26.31 -18.59
CA THR A 584 -19.32 -27.66 -18.98
C THR A 584 -18.93 -28.46 -17.76
N PRO A 585 -19.24 -29.77 -17.69
CA PRO A 585 -18.70 -30.63 -16.64
C PRO A 585 -17.17 -30.54 -16.62
N ALA A 586 -16.58 -30.51 -15.44
CA ALA A 586 -15.13 -30.39 -15.27
C ALA A 586 -14.36 -31.42 -16.13
N GLY A 587 -13.41 -30.93 -16.93
CA GLY A 587 -12.61 -31.75 -17.86
C GLY A 587 -13.39 -32.29 -19.07
N GLY A 588 -14.64 -31.87 -19.28
CA GLY A 588 -15.49 -32.25 -20.41
C GLY A 588 -15.27 -31.42 -21.67
N LEU A 589 -14.52 -30.33 -21.59
CA LEU A 589 -14.25 -29.41 -22.68
C LEU A 589 -13.28 -29.99 -23.72
N ASN A 590 -13.61 -29.85 -25.01
CA ASN A 590 -12.71 -30.22 -26.11
C ASN A 590 -11.99 -28.99 -26.69
N LEU A 591 -10.85 -28.66 -26.11
CA LEU A 591 -10.01 -27.52 -26.52
C LEU A 591 -9.39 -27.63 -27.92
N ASN A 592 -9.41 -28.80 -28.57
CA ASN A 592 -8.75 -28.99 -29.86
C ASN A 592 -9.62 -28.62 -31.08
N SER A 593 -10.90 -28.29 -30.88
CA SER A 593 -11.86 -28.02 -31.95
C SER A 593 -12.29 -26.55 -31.93
N ASP A 594 -11.75 -25.74 -32.84
CA ASP A 594 -12.16 -24.33 -32.98
C ASP A 594 -13.67 -24.21 -33.18
N ALA A 595 -14.25 -25.09 -34.01
CA ALA A 595 -15.68 -25.10 -34.25
C ALA A 595 -16.48 -25.34 -32.97
N THR A 596 -16.02 -26.23 -32.08
CA THR A 596 -16.71 -26.48 -30.80
C THR A 596 -16.63 -25.25 -29.91
N LEU A 597 -15.43 -24.67 -29.74
CA LEU A 597 -15.24 -23.48 -28.91
C LEU A 597 -16.06 -22.29 -29.44
N TRP A 598 -16.04 -22.08 -30.76
CA TRP A 598 -16.78 -21.00 -31.39
C TRP A 598 -18.30 -21.16 -31.26
N PHE A 599 -18.85 -22.29 -31.73
CA PHE A 599 -20.31 -22.46 -31.83
C PHE A 599 -21.01 -22.68 -30.48
N ASP A 600 -20.30 -23.21 -29.48
CA ASP A 600 -20.89 -23.53 -28.18
C ASP A 600 -20.68 -22.42 -27.13
N PHE A 601 -19.68 -21.54 -27.30
CA PHE A 601 -19.29 -20.55 -26.27
C PHE A 601 -19.25 -19.10 -26.75
N MET A 602 -18.92 -18.84 -28.03
CA MET A 602 -18.61 -17.49 -28.51
C MET A 602 -19.72 -16.82 -29.32
N ILE A 603 -20.89 -17.46 -29.48
CA ILE A 603 -22.03 -16.86 -30.19
C ILE A 603 -22.91 -16.07 -29.21
N PRO A 604 -23.08 -14.75 -29.39
CA PRO A 604 -23.99 -13.93 -28.59
C PRO A 604 -25.41 -14.50 -28.55
N GLY A 605 -26.09 -14.33 -27.43
CA GLY A 605 -27.46 -14.80 -27.20
C GLY A 605 -27.57 -16.26 -26.73
N LYS A 606 -26.46 -17.02 -26.69
CA LYS A 606 -26.45 -18.39 -26.17
C LYS A 606 -26.25 -18.42 -24.67
N PHE A 607 -27.35 -18.59 -23.95
CA PHE A 607 -27.37 -18.72 -22.49
C PHE A 607 -27.98 -20.05 -22.04
N TYR A 608 -27.45 -20.63 -20.96
CA TYR A 608 -28.22 -21.60 -20.18
C TYR A 608 -29.22 -20.87 -19.28
N ASP A 609 -30.36 -21.49 -18.95
CA ASP A 609 -31.36 -20.84 -18.08
C ASP A 609 -30.77 -20.61 -16.66
N PRO A 610 -30.51 -19.34 -16.26
CA PRO A 610 -29.84 -19.03 -15.00
C PRO A 610 -30.72 -19.40 -13.78
N ARG A 611 -32.04 -19.58 -13.95
CA ARG A 611 -32.95 -20.03 -12.88
C ARG A 611 -32.78 -21.51 -12.56
N THR A 612 -32.11 -22.26 -13.44
CA THR A 612 -31.85 -23.69 -13.23
C THR A 612 -30.56 -23.89 -12.45
N VAL A 613 -30.70 -23.81 -11.12
CA VAL A 613 -29.63 -24.16 -10.17
C VAL A 613 -29.27 -25.64 -10.32
N LEU A 614 -28.02 -25.92 -10.68
CA LEU A 614 -27.50 -27.26 -10.85
C LEU A 614 -26.24 -27.40 -10.00
N ALA A 615 -26.29 -28.29 -9.01
CA ALA A 615 -25.11 -28.65 -8.22
C ALA A 615 -24.27 -29.70 -8.96
N GLY A 616 -22.95 -29.54 -8.93
CA GLY A 616 -21.97 -30.41 -9.57
C GLY A 616 -20.68 -29.66 -9.88
N GLU A 617 -19.67 -30.39 -10.36
CA GLU A 617 -18.37 -29.82 -10.76
C GLU A 617 -18.46 -29.32 -12.22
N TYR A 618 -18.57 -27.99 -12.39
CA TYR A 618 -18.76 -27.29 -13.66
C TYR A 618 -17.81 -26.10 -13.84
N ASP A 619 -17.09 -26.12 -14.97
CA ASP A 619 -16.41 -24.93 -15.50
C ASP A 619 -17.45 -24.00 -16.13
N LEU A 620 -17.39 -22.71 -15.78
CA LEU A 620 -18.28 -21.66 -16.27
C LEU A 620 -17.50 -20.74 -17.23
N TRP A 621 -18.16 -20.36 -18.31
CA TRP A 621 -17.61 -19.54 -19.38
C TRP A 621 -18.60 -18.41 -19.68
N VAL A 622 -18.10 -17.18 -19.76
CA VAL A 622 -18.85 -16.01 -20.21
C VAL A 622 -18.10 -15.35 -21.36
N THR A 623 -18.83 -14.77 -22.30
CA THR A 623 -18.26 -14.14 -23.50
C THR A 623 -18.81 -12.75 -23.68
N SER A 624 -17.93 -11.78 -23.92
CA SER A 624 -18.27 -10.47 -24.47
C SER A 624 -18.24 -10.55 -26.01
N GLY A 625 -19.34 -10.09 -26.60
CA GLY A 625 -19.88 -10.49 -27.89
C GLY A 625 -19.08 -10.09 -29.11
N TYR A 626 -19.69 -10.07 -30.29
CA TYR A 626 -18.94 -9.77 -31.50
C TYR A 626 -18.70 -8.29 -31.64
N PHE A 627 -17.43 -7.90 -31.72
CA PHE A 627 -17.02 -6.54 -32.01
C PHE A 627 -15.89 -6.50 -33.04
N PRO A 628 -15.77 -5.41 -33.81
CA PRO A 628 -14.65 -5.20 -34.70
C PRO A 628 -13.41 -4.71 -33.93
N ILE A 629 -12.22 -5.17 -34.31
CA ILE A 629 -10.95 -4.62 -33.83
C ILE A 629 -10.04 -4.28 -35.02
N LYS A 630 -9.82 -2.97 -35.23
CA LYS A 630 -9.02 -2.42 -36.33
C LYS A 630 -7.53 -2.75 -36.13
N ALA A 631 -6.77 -2.78 -37.22
CA ALA A 631 -5.33 -2.95 -37.12
C ALA A 631 -4.69 -1.81 -36.30
N GLY A 632 -4.00 -2.15 -35.22
CA GLY A 632 -3.38 -1.22 -34.27
C GLY A 632 -4.21 -0.91 -33.02
N GLN A 633 -5.53 -1.17 -33.05
CA GLN A 633 -6.45 -0.94 -31.93
C GLN A 633 -6.17 -1.88 -30.76
N THR A 634 -6.39 -1.38 -29.55
CA THR A 634 -6.25 -2.13 -28.29
C THR A 634 -7.59 -2.12 -27.57
N GLU A 635 -8.04 -3.29 -27.13
CA GLU A 635 -9.28 -3.44 -26.36
C GLU A 635 -8.95 -3.94 -24.94
N PRO A 636 -9.35 -3.19 -23.90
CA PRO A 636 -9.11 -3.57 -22.51
C PRO A 636 -10.21 -4.49 -21.95
N ILE A 637 -9.81 -5.34 -21.00
CA ILE A 637 -10.69 -6.25 -20.27
C ILE A 637 -10.19 -6.37 -18.85
N SER A 638 -10.99 -5.85 -17.93
CA SER A 638 -10.63 -5.74 -16.52
C SER A 638 -11.53 -6.64 -15.69
N VAL A 639 -10.92 -7.55 -14.92
CA VAL A 639 -11.64 -8.57 -14.14
C VAL A 639 -11.26 -8.51 -12.67
N ALA A 640 -12.26 -8.54 -11.80
CA ALA A 640 -12.07 -8.67 -10.35
C ALA A 640 -12.51 -10.03 -9.83
N VAL A 641 -11.58 -10.79 -9.25
CA VAL A 641 -11.88 -12.00 -8.47
C VAL A 641 -12.10 -11.62 -7.01
N ILE A 642 -13.34 -11.76 -6.55
CA ILE A 642 -13.85 -11.25 -5.28
C ILE A 642 -14.21 -12.41 -4.36
N LEU A 643 -13.60 -12.44 -3.17
CA LEU A 643 -13.81 -13.51 -2.20
C LEU A 643 -14.64 -12.97 -1.03
N ALA A 644 -15.72 -13.68 -0.68
CA ALA A 644 -16.57 -13.28 0.43
C ALA A 644 -17.08 -14.47 1.25
N ASN A 645 -17.53 -14.18 2.46
CA ASN A 645 -18.20 -15.16 3.30
C ASN A 645 -19.27 -14.48 4.17
N ALA A 646 -20.27 -15.24 4.58
CA ALA A 646 -21.21 -14.85 5.62
C ALA A 646 -21.08 -15.81 6.80
N ASN A 647 -20.84 -15.28 8.00
CA ASN A 647 -20.63 -16.06 9.24
C ASN A 647 -21.96 -16.62 9.82
N GLN A 648 -22.84 -17.10 8.94
CA GLN A 648 -24.17 -17.63 9.25
C GLN A 648 -24.52 -18.75 8.26
N ASN A 649 -25.40 -19.65 8.69
CA ASN A 649 -25.93 -20.70 7.84
C ASN A 649 -26.79 -20.09 6.73
N ASP A 650 -26.41 -20.33 5.48
CA ASP A 650 -26.98 -19.68 4.29
C ASP A 650 -27.31 -20.72 3.21
N PRO A 651 -28.37 -21.52 3.41
CA PRO A 651 -28.64 -22.69 2.58
C PRO A 651 -28.94 -22.37 1.10
N ASN A 652 -29.19 -21.10 0.77
CA ASN A 652 -29.43 -20.64 -0.59
C ASN A 652 -28.31 -19.72 -1.12
N GLY A 653 -27.27 -19.44 -0.31
CA GLY A 653 -26.17 -18.55 -0.69
C GLY A 653 -26.53 -17.07 -0.80
N GLU A 654 -27.70 -16.63 -0.31
CA GLU A 654 -28.19 -15.27 -0.52
C GLU A 654 -27.35 -14.23 0.24
N LEU A 655 -27.02 -14.50 1.50
CA LEU A 655 -26.19 -13.59 2.30
C LEU A 655 -24.78 -13.49 1.73
N ARG A 656 -24.25 -14.61 1.20
CA ARG A 656 -22.96 -14.68 0.51
C ARG A 656 -22.95 -13.89 -0.78
N LYS A 657 -23.98 -14.03 -1.64
CA LYS A 657 -24.14 -13.23 -2.86
C LYS A 657 -24.19 -11.74 -2.55
N GLN A 658 -24.98 -11.32 -1.57
CA GLN A 658 -25.03 -9.92 -1.12
C GLN A 658 -23.66 -9.42 -0.61
N ALA A 659 -22.88 -10.28 0.06
CA ALA A 659 -21.53 -9.92 0.50
C ALA A 659 -20.54 -9.77 -0.67
N VAL A 660 -20.67 -10.56 -1.74
CA VAL A 660 -19.90 -10.40 -2.98
C VAL A 660 -20.29 -9.12 -3.69
N LEU A 661 -21.58 -8.88 -3.92
CA LEU A 661 -22.08 -7.67 -4.61
C LEU A 661 -21.65 -6.39 -3.90
N LYS A 662 -21.70 -6.37 -2.57
CA LYS A 662 -21.20 -5.24 -1.79
C LYS A 662 -19.70 -4.97 -2.01
N LYS A 663 -18.90 -6.03 -2.18
CA LYS A 663 -17.46 -5.89 -2.50
C LYS A 663 -17.24 -5.57 -3.98
N ARG A 664 -18.11 -6.03 -4.89
CA ARG A 664 -18.11 -5.65 -6.31
C ARG A 664 -18.22 -4.14 -6.46
N VAL A 665 -19.15 -3.49 -5.75
CA VAL A 665 -19.26 -2.01 -5.77
C VAL A 665 -17.94 -1.34 -5.41
N ARG A 666 -17.22 -1.83 -4.38
CA ARG A 666 -15.89 -1.31 -4.03
C ARG A 666 -14.83 -1.60 -5.07
N ALA A 667 -14.94 -2.74 -5.76
CA ALA A 667 -14.03 -3.09 -6.84
C ALA A 667 -14.26 -2.21 -8.08
N GLN A 668 -15.52 -1.92 -8.42
CA GLN A 668 -15.88 -0.98 -9.48
C GLN A 668 -15.44 0.44 -9.13
N GLU A 669 -15.73 0.94 -7.92
CA GLU A 669 -15.23 2.25 -7.48
C GLU A 669 -13.69 2.32 -7.56
N THR A 670 -12.98 1.22 -7.27
CA THR A 670 -11.51 1.19 -7.42
C THR A 670 -11.08 1.26 -8.88
N TYR A 671 -11.82 0.60 -9.77
CA TYR A 671 -11.62 0.70 -11.21
C TYR A 671 -11.86 2.15 -11.68
N ASN A 672 -13.03 2.74 -11.38
CA ASN A 672 -13.42 4.09 -11.80
C ASN A 672 -12.56 5.21 -11.17
N ASN A 673 -11.66 4.88 -10.25
CA ASN A 673 -10.68 5.81 -9.70
C ASN A 673 -9.27 5.48 -10.21
N ASP A 674 -9.15 4.85 -11.38
CA ASP A 674 -7.91 4.40 -12.01
C ASP A 674 -7.01 3.61 -11.08
N TYR A 675 -7.55 2.72 -10.26
CA TYR A 675 -6.75 1.98 -9.27
C TYR A 675 -5.88 2.87 -8.36
N GLN A 676 -6.24 4.15 -8.20
CA GLN A 676 -5.59 5.13 -7.34
C GLN A 676 -6.36 5.26 -6.03
N PHE A 677 -5.65 5.18 -4.92
CA PHE A 677 -6.25 5.33 -3.59
C PHE A 677 -5.21 5.69 -2.55
N ALA A 678 -5.73 5.98 -1.34
CA ALA A 678 -4.90 6.20 -0.17
C ALA A 678 -4.04 4.97 0.13
N ASN A 679 -2.73 5.20 0.18
CA ASN A 679 -1.71 4.18 0.33
C ASN A 679 -1.28 4.08 1.78
N ALA A 680 -1.02 2.84 2.21
CA ALA A 680 -0.46 2.63 3.53
C ALA A 680 0.94 3.26 3.65
N PRO A 681 1.34 3.68 4.87
CA PRO A 681 2.69 4.14 5.11
C PRO A 681 3.72 3.08 4.71
N ILE A 682 4.92 3.54 4.34
CA ILE A 682 6.03 2.69 3.90
C ILE A 682 6.25 1.57 4.91
N THR A 683 6.45 0.35 4.40
CA THR A 683 6.66 -0.83 5.23
C THR A 683 8.01 -0.74 5.97
N PRO A 684 8.03 -0.72 7.32
CA PRO A 684 9.27 -0.64 8.09
C PRO A 684 10.07 -1.95 8.08
N LYS A 685 11.36 -1.91 8.39
CA LYS A 685 12.21 -3.09 8.47
C LYS A 685 12.34 -3.61 9.90
N LEU A 686 11.91 -4.84 10.14
CA LEU A 686 11.92 -5.47 11.45
C LEU A 686 13.15 -6.37 11.67
N THR A 687 13.71 -6.32 12.88
CA THR A 687 14.70 -7.28 13.37
C THR A 687 14.26 -7.87 14.72
N ALA A 688 14.51 -9.17 14.90
CA ALA A 688 14.29 -9.87 16.17
C ALA A 688 15.59 -10.44 16.76
N VAL A 689 15.73 -10.32 18.08
CA VAL A 689 16.81 -10.91 18.87
C VAL A 689 16.19 -11.92 19.85
N PRO A 690 16.43 -13.23 19.66
CA PRO A 690 15.94 -14.23 20.60
C PRO A 690 16.68 -14.13 21.94
N GLY A 691 15.97 -14.40 23.03
CA GLY A 691 16.54 -14.51 24.38
C GLY A 691 15.79 -15.51 25.25
N ASP A 692 16.25 -15.69 26.49
CA ASP A 692 15.65 -16.66 27.41
C ASP A 692 14.23 -16.25 27.84
N ASN A 693 13.21 -16.93 27.31
CA ASN A 693 11.78 -16.64 27.45
C ASN A 693 11.41 -15.21 27.08
N LYS A 694 12.14 -14.62 26.13
CA LYS A 694 11.83 -13.31 25.59
C LYS A 694 12.30 -13.15 24.15
N VAL A 695 11.69 -12.23 23.43
CA VAL A 695 12.17 -11.74 22.13
C VAL A 695 12.24 -10.22 22.20
N THR A 696 13.38 -9.65 21.82
CA THR A 696 13.53 -8.20 21.63
C THR A 696 13.39 -7.88 20.15
N LEU A 697 12.46 -7.00 19.82
CA LEU A 697 12.19 -6.51 18.47
C LEU A 697 12.70 -5.08 18.34
N TYR A 698 13.25 -4.71 17.19
CA TYR A 698 13.56 -3.32 16.84
C TYR A 698 13.43 -3.09 15.33
N TRP A 699 13.15 -1.85 14.92
CA TRP A 699 12.86 -1.48 13.54
C TRP A 699 13.41 -0.09 13.18
N ASP A 700 13.37 0.27 11.89
CA ASP A 700 13.74 1.59 11.37
C ASP A 700 12.55 2.57 11.37
N ASP A 701 12.84 3.84 11.12
CA ASP A 701 11.91 4.98 11.20
C ASP A 701 11.43 5.45 9.80
N LEU A 702 11.68 4.66 8.74
CA LEU A 702 11.42 5.08 7.36
C LEU A 702 9.93 5.40 7.10
N ALA A 703 9.03 4.69 7.78
CA ALA A 703 7.59 4.88 7.66
C ALA A 703 7.11 6.28 8.09
N GLU A 704 7.84 6.95 8.99
CA GLU A 704 7.49 8.29 9.51
C GLU A 704 7.59 9.40 8.45
N GLN A 705 8.22 9.09 7.31
CA GLN A 705 8.40 10.02 6.18
C GLN A 705 7.48 9.68 5.00
N SER A 706 6.49 8.82 5.21
CA SER A 706 5.55 8.42 4.16
C SER A 706 4.73 9.61 3.66
N PHE A 707 4.47 9.64 2.36
CA PHE A 707 3.68 10.66 1.69
C PHE A 707 2.60 9.99 0.85
N ASP A 708 1.34 10.30 1.12
CA ASP A 708 0.19 9.81 0.38
C ASP A 708 -0.24 10.84 -0.68
N ASN A 709 0.05 10.52 -1.95
CA ASN A 709 -0.29 11.37 -3.07
C ASN A 709 -1.80 11.46 -3.32
N TYR A 710 -2.56 10.40 -3.06
CA TYR A 710 -4.01 10.39 -3.25
C TYR A 710 -4.68 11.31 -2.24
N ILE A 711 -4.28 11.22 -0.95
CA ILE A 711 -4.76 12.12 0.10
C ILE A 711 -4.42 13.58 -0.21
N TYR A 712 -3.24 13.86 -0.78
CA TYR A 712 -2.89 15.21 -1.24
C TYR A 712 -3.86 15.74 -2.29
N LYS A 713 -4.14 14.94 -3.34
CA LYS A 713 -5.02 15.29 -4.47
C LYS A 713 -6.43 15.65 -3.98
N ILE A 714 -6.99 14.90 -3.03
CA ILE A 714 -8.34 15.17 -2.48
C ILE A 714 -8.36 16.22 -1.34
N GLY A 715 -7.28 17.00 -1.21
CA GLY A 715 -7.18 18.13 -0.28
C GLY A 715 -6.93 17.77 1.19
N GLY A 716 -6.54 16.53 1.46
CA GLY A 716 -6.15 16.06 2.80
C GLY A 716 -4.70 16.38 3.17
N ASN A 717 -4.28 15.98 4.38
CA ASN A 717 -2.88 16.06 4.78
C ASN A 717 -2.13 14.80 4.30
N PRO A 718 -1.20 14.89 3.36
CA PRO A 718 -0.53 13.70 2.80
C PRO A 718 0.55 13.10 3.67
N TYR A 719 0.95 13.77 4.76
CA TYR A 719 1.80 13.19 5.79
C TYR A 719 0.90 12.71 6.94
N ASP A 720 0.28 11.56 6.74
CA ASP A 720 -0.78 11.02 7.59
C ASP A 720 -0.35 9.81 8.43
N PHE A 721 0.94 9.47 8.45
CA PHE A 721 1.51 8.48 9.37
C PHE A 721 1.13 8.79 10.82
N GLU A 722 0.64 7.78 11.55
CA GLU A 722 0.21 7.89 12.95
C GLU A 722 1.07 7.04 13.89
N GLY A 723 1.44 5.81 13.50
CA GLY A 723 2.19 4.95 14.42
C GLY A 723 2.55 3.56 13.93
N TYR A 724 2.95 2.72 14.88
CA TYR A 724 3.33 1.32 14.68
C TYR A 724 2.49 0.36 15.52
N ARG A 725 2.14 -0.80 14.95
CA ARG A 725 1.48 -1.93 15.64
C ARG A 725 2.33 -3.18 15.52
N ILE A 726 2.44 -3.94 16.61
CA ILE A 726 3.18 -5.20 16.66
C ILE A 726 2.20 -6.35 16.81
N TYR A 727 2.31 -7.32 15.90
CA TYR A 727 1.55 -8.56 15.91
C TYR A 727 2.46 -9.76 16.18
N ARG A 728 1.91 -10.77 16.84
CA ARG A 728 2.57 -12.07 17.03
C ARG A 728 1.63 -13.18 16.62
N ALA A 729 2.16 -14.13 15.86
CA ALA A 729 1.47 -15.36 15.49
C ALA A 729 2.34 -16.59 15.79
N THR A 730 1.69 -17.74 15.94
CA THR A 730 2.37 -19.05 16.05
C THR A 730 2.48 -19.78 14.72
N ASP A 731 1.83 -19.25 13.68
CA ASP A 731 1.77 -19.82 12.33
C ASP A 731 1.87 -18.71 11.25
N PRO A 732 2.45 -19.00 10.07
CA PRO A 732 2.56 -18.09 8.93
C PRO A 732 1.26 -17.44 8.45
N ALA A 733 0.09 -18.03 8.73
CA ALA A 733 -1.20 -17.47 8.31
C ALA A 733 -1.66 -16.23 9.10
N PHE A 734 -0.98 -15.88 10.21
CA PHE A 734 -1.30 -14.73 11.06
C PHE A 734 -2.80 -14.64 11.46
N GLN A 735 -3.45 -15.80 11.62
CA GLN A 735 -4.86 -15.89 12.03
C GLN A 735 -5.03 -15.68 13.54
N ASP A 736 -4.06 -16.09 14.37
CA ASP A 736 -4.10 -15.92 15.83
C ASP A 736 -4.44 -14.49 16.28
N PRO A 737 -3.84 -13.42 15.72
CA PRO A 737 -4.20 -12.05 16.10
C PRO A 737 -5.50 -11.54 15.45
N LEU A 738 -6.09 -12.21 14.47
CA LEU A 738 -7.29 -11.75 13.76
C LEU A 738 -8.56 -12.06 14.59
N GLU A 739 -8.86 -11.19 15.56
CA GLU A 739 -9.90 -11.42 16.57
C GLU A 739 -11.07 -10.40 16.54
N ILE A 740 -10.89 -9.24 15.90
CA ILE A 740 -11.87 -8.15 15.94
C ILE A 740 -12.88 -8.33 14.80
N THR A 741 -14.17 -8.29 15.12
CA THR A 741 -15.26 -8.46 14.15
C THR A 741 -16.01 -7.17 13.84
N ASP A 742 -16.62 -7.12 12.66
CA ASP A 742 -17.66 -6.13 12.33
C ASP A 742 -19.00 -6.41 13.01
N ALA A 743 -20.00 -5.57 12.74
CA ALA A 743 -21.34 -5.67 13.33
C ALA A 743 -22.09 -6.97 12.92
N PHE A 744 -21.62 -7.66 11.89
CA PHE A 744 -22.20 -8.91 11.39
C PHE A 744 -21.45 -10.16 11.88
N GLY A 745 -20.36 -9.98 12.63
CA GLY A 745 -19.54 -11.06 13.18
C GLY A 745 -18.47 -11.59 12.23
N THR A 746 -18.15 -10.85 11.17
CA THR A 746 -17.05 -11.17 10.25
C THR A 746 -15.74 -10.60 10.79
N LEU A 747 -14.67 -11.39 10.79
CA LEU A 747 -13.34 -10.95 11.24
C LEU A 747 -12.79 -9.86 10.31
N ARG A 748 -12.31 -8.75 10.89
CA ARG A 748 -11.80 -7.56 10.16
C ARG A 748 -10.42 -7.13 10.58
N PHE A 749 -10.18 -6.90 11.88
CA PHE A 749 -8.92 -6.32 12.35
C PHE A 749 -8.14 -7.25 13.27
N ARG A 750 -6.82 -7.09 13.25
CA ARG A 750 -5.90 -7.79 14.13
C ARG A 750 -5.73 -7.06 15.45
N ASN A 751 -5.64 -7.82 16.54
CA ASN A 751 -5.37 -7.34 17.88
C ASN A 751 -3.84 -7.29 18.11
N PRO A 752 -3.23 -6.10 18.26
CA PRO A 752 -1.80 -5.97 18.43
C PRO A 752 -1.38 -6.31 19.87
N ILE A 753 -0.17 -6.84 20.03
CA ILE A 753 0.42 -7.05 21.36
C ILE A 753 1.07 -5.78 21.92
N ALA A 754 1.34 -4.81 21.04
CA ALA A 754 1.82 -3.46 21.39
C ALA A 754 1.49 -2.47 20.26
N GLN A 755 1.27 -1.21 20.62
CA GLN A 755 1.00 -0.10 19.71
C GLN A 755 1.73 1.14 20.22
N PHE A 756 2.31 1.92 19.31
CA PHE A 756 3.03 3.16 19.58
C PHE A 756 2.59 4.20 18.56
N ASP A 757 2.13 5.35 19.03
CA ASP A 757 1.49 6.39 18.21
C ASP A 757 2.10 7.76 18.51
N LEU A 758 1.88 8.73 17.61
CA LEU A 758 2.35 10.10 17.78
C LEU A 758 1.70 10.75 19.02
N ILE A 759 2.32 11.82 19.52
CA ILE A 759 1.73 12.64 20.59
C ILE A 759 1.24 13.93 19.94
N ASP A 760 0.09 13.85 19.29
CA ASP A 760 -0.52 14.94 18.52
C ASP A 760 -2.02 15.12 18.78
N GLY A 761 -2.62 14.24 19.58
CA GLY A 761 -4.04 14.26 19.95
C GLY A 761 -4.94 13.39 19.07
N ILE A 762 -4.41 12.68 18.08
CA ILE A 762 -5.15 11.71 17.27
C ILE A 762 -5.22 10.39 18.06
N THR A 763 -6.39 10.10 18.64
CA THR A 763 -6.54 8.95 19.56
C THR A 763 -7.91 8.29 19.46
N GLY A 764 -8.01 7.07 19.97
CA GLY A 764 -9.28 6.35 20.08
C GLY A 764 -9.66 5.59 18.81
N LEU A 765 -10.96 5.44 18.58
CA LEU A 765 -11.47 4.79 17.38
C LEU A 765 -11.60 5.81 16.25
N ASP A 766 -11.25 5.42 15.03
CA ASP A 766 -11.48 6.23 13.84
C ASP A 766 -12.97 6.54 13.66
N SER A 767 -13.30 7.64 12.98
CA SER A 767 -14.69 8.09 12.84
C SER A 767 -15.42 7.53 11.61
N VAL A 768 -14.70 6.92 10.66
CA VAL A 768 -15.29 6.44 9.40
C VAL A 768 -15.87 5.05 9.63
N GLY A 769 -15.04 4.11 10.08
CA GLY A 769 -15.38 2.70 10.28
C GLY A 769 -15.84 1.98 9.02
N ILE A 770 -15.85 0.65 9.08
CA ILE A 770 -16.38 -0.22 8.03
C ILE A 770 -17.29 -1.26 8.65
N ASP A 771 -18.55 -1.28 8.24
CA ASP A 771 -19.54 -2.27 8.70
C ASP A 771 -19.72 -2.34 10.22
N GLY A 772 -19.49 -1.22 10.90
CA GLY A 772 -19.54 -1.09 12.36
C GLY A 772 -18.29 -1.60 13.09
N ALA A 773 -17.21 -1.93 12.38
CA ALA A 773 -15.87 -2.05 12.94
C ALA A 773 -15.10 -0.74 12.74
N ASN A 774 -14.38 -0.31 13.77
CA ASN A 774 -13.53 0.87 13.72
C ASN A 774 -12.08 0.48 14.05
N PHE A 775 -11.15 1.08 13.32
CA PHE A 775 -9.72 1.01 13.57
C PHE A 775 -9.36 1.82 14.82
N TYR A 776 -8.41 1.32 15.62
CA TYR A 776 -7.95 1.99 16.83
C TYR A 776 -6.63 2.72 16.58
N LEU A 777 -6.68 4.05 16.61
CA LEU A 777 -5.58 4.96 16.26
C LEU A 777 -4.53 5.12 17.36
N GLY A 778 -4.84 4.72 18.61
CA GLY A 778 -3.90 4.80 19.72
C GLY A 778 -4.38 5.70 20.85
N ASN A 779 -3.45 6.15 21.68
CA ASN A 779 -3.72 6.88 22.91
C ASN A 779 -2.54 7.79 23.36
N ASP A 780 -1.90 8.46 22.41
CA ASP A 780 -0.77 9.40 22.55
C ASP A 780 0.40 8.81 23.34
N SER A 781 0.80 7.57 23.02
CA SER A 781 1.83 6.86 23.79
C SER A 781 3.27 7.27 23.45
N GLY A 782 3.47 7.91 22.30
CA GLY A 782 4.75 8.29 21.76
C GLY A 782 5.45 7.15 21.02
N LEU A 783 6.08 7.49 19.89
CA LEU A 783 6.81 6.53 19.07
C LEU A 783 7.95 5.86 19.83
N ARG A 784 8.14 4.58 19.53
CA ARG A 784 9.23 3.73 20.01
C ARG A 784 9.73 2.90 18.85
N HIS A 785 11.00 2.50 18.90
CA HIS A 785 11.63 1.65 17.87
C HIS A 785 12.16 0.35 18.44
N THR A 786 11.68 -0.04 19.63
CA THR A 786 12.08 -1.28 20.30
C THR A 786 10.95 -1.79 21.19
N PHE A 787 10.74 -3.11 21.19
CA PHE A 787 9.76 -3.78 22.05
C PHE A 787 10.30 -5.12 22.57
N VAL A 788 9.97 -5.47 23.82
CA VAL A 788 10.39 -6.75 24.42
C VAL A 788 9.16 -7.58 24.78
N ASP A 789 8.93 -8.65 24.02
CA ASP A 789 7.91 -9.65 24.36
C ASP A 789 8.48 -10.66 25.36
N SER A 790 8.02 -10.62 26.61
CA SER A 790 8.40 -11.55 27.68
C SER A 790 7.36 -12.64 27.94
N SER A 791 6.34 -12.78 27.08
CA SER A 791 5.27 -13.77 27.22
C SER A 791 5.49 -15.04 26.38
N VAL A 792 6.54 -15.06 25.56
CA VAL A 792 6.97 -16.21 24.77
C VAL A 792 7.64 -17.30 25.61
N LYS A 793 7.68 -18.51 25.06
CA LYS A 793 8.30 -19.68 25.69
C LYS A 793 9.43 -20.22 24.81
N ASN A 794 10.53 -20.63 25.44
CA ASN A 794 11.64 -21.22 24.69
C ASN A 794 11.21 -22.47 23.90
N GLY A 795 11.78 -22.63 22.70
CA GLY A 795 11.54 -23.76 21.81
C GLY A 795 10.27 -23.65 20.94
N PHE A 796 9.42 -22.65 21.16
CA PHE A 796 8.31 -22.34 20.26
C PHE A 796 8.79 -21.38 19.17
N THR A 797 8.44 -21.67 17.91
CA THR A 797 8.62 -20.72 16.82
C THR A 797 7.49 -19.70 16.86
N TYR A 798 7.85 -18.43 16.79
CA TYR A 798 6.93 -17.31 16.68
C TYR A 798 7.23 -16.53 15.40
N TYR A 799 6.17 -15.94 14.84
CA TYR A 799 6.25 -14.95 13.78
C TYR A 799 5.85 -13.61 14.38
N TYR A 800 6.69 -12.60 14.19
CA TYR A 800 6.36 -11.22 14.53
C TYR A 800 6.25 -10.42 13.26
N ALA A 801 5.25 -9.56 13.22
CA ALA A 801 5.11 -8.53 12.20
C ALA A 801 4.98 -7.17 12.88
N ILE A 802 5.57 -6.16 12.25
CA ILE A 802 5.30 -4.76 12.59
C ILE A 802 4.61 -4.11 11.40
N THR A 803 3.55 -3.35 11.65
CA THR A 803 2.91 -2.54 10.63
C THR A 803 3.01 -1.08 11.03
N SER A 804 3.32 -0.22 10.07
CA SER A 804 3.05 1.21 10.17
C SER A 804 1.58 1.44 9.81
N TYR A 805 0.96 2.47 10.37
CA TYR A 805 -0.42 2.84 10.06
C TYR A 805 -0.60 4.35 10.04
N ASP A 806 -1.54 4.81 9.23
CA ASP A 806 -1.94 6.21 9.10
C ASP A 806 -3.22 6.53 9.89
N PHE A 807 -3.66 7.78 9.89
CA PHE A 807 -4.95 8.20 10.45
C PHE A 807 -6.06 8.36 9.40
N GLY A 808 -5.79 8.07 8.13
CA GLY A 808 -6.69 8.24 7.00
C GLY A 808 -7.14 9.68 6.75
N TYR A 809 -8.29 9.86 6.08
CA TYR A 809 -8.86 11.18 5.82
C TYR A 809 -10.39 11.17 5.97
N PRO A 810 -10.90 11.38 7.19
CA PRO A 810 -12.33 11.27 7.47
C PRO A 810 -13.24 12.19 6.67
N ALA A 811 -12.76 13.38 6.29
CA ALA A 811 -13.55 14.32 5.47
C ALA A 811 -13.78 13.79 4.04
N GLY A 812 -12.84 13.01 3.51
CA GLY A 812 -12.97 12.28 2.24
C GLY A 812 -13.50 10.85 2.41
N GLY A 813 -13.98 10.47 3.60
CA GLY A 813 -14.47 9.10 3.84
C GLY A 813 -13.40 8.01 3.80
N ILE A 814 -12.12 8.39 3.88
CA ILE A 814 -10.99 7.45 3.80
C ILE A 814 -10.65 6.90 5.19
N LEU A 815 -10.64 5.58 5.29
CA LEU A 815 -10.30 4.82 6.50
C LEU A 815 -8.79 4.80 6.74
N PRO A 816 -8.36 4.68 8.01
CA PRO A 816 -6.99 4.36 8.33
C PRO A 816 -6.51 3.06 7.67
N THR A 817 -5.27 3.04 7.20
CA THR A 817 -4.66 1.85 6.60
C THR A 817 -3.40 1.42 7.34
N GLU A 818 -3.02 0.15 7.19
CA GLU A 818 -1.78 -0.39 7.76
C GLU A 818 -0.94 -1.10 6.69
N SER A 819 0.38 -0.95 6.78
CA SER A 819 1.32 -1.59 5.83
C SER A 819 1.13 -3.12 5.83
N PRO A 820 1.24 -3.80 4.67
CA PRO A 820 0.92 -5.22 4.56
C PRO A 820 1.85 -6.15 5.37
N ILE A 821 1.28 -7.25 5.88
CA ILE A 821 2.05 -8.38 6.43
C ILE A 821 2.28 -9.40 5.30
N ARG A 822 3.55 -9.59 4.91
CA ARG A 822 3.93 -10.48 3.81
C ARG A 822 4.65 -11.73 4.32
N VAL A 823 4.03 -12.89 4.10
CA VAL A 823 4.58 -14.21 4.42
C VAL A 823 4.15 -15.20 3.35
N ASN A 824 5.12 -15.76 2.65
CA ASN A 824 4.90 -16.77 1.62
C ASN A 824 5.30 -18.15 2.16
N LEU A 825 4.33 -19.04 2.33
CA LEU A 825 4.57 -20.43 2.73
C LEU A 825 4.99 -21.29 1.54
N GLN A 826 6.19 -21.87 1.63
CA GLN A 826 6.79 -22.73 0.60
C GLN A 826 6.40 -24.22 0.77
N PRO A 827 6.53 -25.03 -0.31
CA PRO A 827 6.25 -26.47 -0.32
C PRO A 827 6.85 -27.32 0.80
N ASP A 828 8.07 -26.98 1.19
CA ASP A 828 8.85 -27.70 2.19
C ASP A 828 8.57 -27.23 3.63
N GLY A 829 7.59 -26.32 3.79
CA GLY A 829 7.26 -25.67 5.06
C GLY A 829 8.21 -24.53 5.43
N SER A 830 9.16 -24.16 4.56
CA SER A 830 9.91 -22.92 4.72
C SER A 830 9.03 -21.71 4.38
N VAL A 831 9.49 -20.52 4.76
CA VAL A 831 8.76 -19.28 4.52
C VAL A 831 9.68 -18.24 3.90
N ILE A 832 9.17 -17.46 2.96
CA ILE A 832 9.77 -16.21 2.52
C ILE A 832 9.05 -15.09 3.26
N LEU A 833 9.80 -14.22 3.92
CA LEU A 833 9.28 -13.19 4.82
C LEU A 833 9.49 -11.80 4.21
N GLY A 834 8.49 -10.93 4.33
CA GLY A 834 8.62 -9.51 4.03
C GLY A 834 9.56 -8.80 5.01
N PRO A 835 10.01 -7.57 4.69
CA PRO A 835 10.97 -6.82 5.50
C PRO A 835 10.47 -6.51 6.91
N ASN A 836 9.15 -6.43 7.10
CA ASN A 836 8.50 -6.18 8.39
C ASN A 836 8.13 -7.45 9.17
N VAL A 837 8.50 -8.65 8.69
CA VAL A 837 8.16 -9.92 9.32
C VAL A 837 9.42 -10.72 9.66
N VAL A 838 9.46 -11.26 10.89
CA VAL A 838 10.58 -12.08 11.37
C VAL A 838 10.07 -13.37 11.99
N ARG A 839 10.75 -14.47 11.69
CA ARG A 839 10.56 -15.77 12.33
C ARG A 839 11.64 -15.97 13.38
N VAL A 840 11.25 -16.23 14.62
CA VAL A 840 12.18 -16.34 15.76
C VAL A 840 11.79 -17.49 16.68
N THR A 841 12.77 -18.18 17.24
CA THR A 841 12.58 -19.20 18.28
C THR A 841 13.44 -18.82 19.48
N PRO A 842 12.86 -18.29 20.58
CA PRO A 842 13.62 -18.00 21.78
C PRO A 842 14.17 -19.30 22.37
N GLU A 843 15.37 -19.23 22.95
CA GLU A 843 16.07 -20.39 23.49
C GLU A 843 16.79 -20.06 24.80
N ALA A 844 17.08 -21.09 25.59
CA ALA A 844 17.87 -20.92 26.80
C ALA A 844 19.35 -20.70 26.42
N PRO A 845 20.09 -19.83 27.12
CA PRO A 845 21.49 -19.58 26.83
C PRO A 845 22.37 -20.79 27.13
N ALA A 846 23.55 -20.83 26.52
CA ALA A 846 24.50 -21.89 26.80
C ALA A 846 24.97 -21.85 28.27
N ALA A 847 25.37 -23.02 28.77
CA ALA A 847 25.91 -23.14 30.13
C ALA A 847 27.10 -22.19 30.33
N GLY A 848 27.05 -21.35 31.37
CA GLY A 848 28.08 -20.34 31.67
C GLY A 848 28.10 -19.12 30.76
N TYR A 849 27.03 -18.84 30.02
CA TYR A 849 26.89 -17.63 29.21
C TYR A 849 26.99 -16.36 30.08
N VAL A 850 27.88 -15.46 29.70
CA VAL A 850 27.99 -14.10 30.25
C VAL A 850 27.60 -13.12 29.14
N PRO A 851 26.59 -12.27 29.35
CA PRO A 851 26.12 -11.34 28.32
C PRO A 851 27.14 -10.23 28.04
N ALA A 852 27.00 -9.61 26.87
CA ALA A 852 27.77 -8.44 26.49
C ALA A 852 27.54 -7.26 27.45
N THR A 853 28.52 -6.36 27.55
CA THR A 853 28.46 -5.17 28.39
C THR A 853 29.31 -4.05 27.80
N LEU A 854 28.91 -2.80 28.00
CA LEU A 854 29.78 -1.64 27.71
C LEU A 854 30.68 -1.27 28.90
N GLY A 855 30.66 -2.08 29.96
CA GLY A 855 31.38 -1.82 31.19
C GLY A 855 30.82 -0.60 31.91
N THR A 856 31.72 0.16 32.56
CA THR A 856 31.40 1.44 33.19
C THR A 856 31.74 2.57 32.22
N ILE A 857 30.81 3.51 32.05
CA ILE A 857 31.10 4.77 31.32
C ILE A 857 31.89 5.67 32.27
N GLU A 858 33.17 5.86 31.97
CA GLU A 858 34.11 6.64 32.77
C GLU A 858 34.11 8.10 32.30
N HIS A 859 34.04 9.04 33.24
CA HIS A 859 34.22 10.47 32.99
C HIS A 859 35.72 10.77 33.05
N GLU A 860 36.38 10.91 31.90
CA GLU A 860 37.83 11.07 31.81
C GLU A 860 38.27 12.52 31.99
N GLU A 861 37.55 13.46 31.37
CA GLU A 861 37.86 14.89 31.40
C GLU A 861 36.59 15.71 31.64
N GLY A 862 36.78 16.88 32.25
CA GLY A 862 35.70 17.84 32.50
C GLY A 862 35.19 17.84 33.94
N SER A 863 34.00 18.38 34.15
CA SER A 863 33.43 18.57 35.50
C SER A 863 31.93 18.38 35.57
N SER A 864 31.28 17.96 34.49
CA SER A 864 29.84 17.73 34.44
C SER A 864 29.36 16.82 35.58
N THR A 865 28.12 17.07 36.02
CA THR A 865 27.40 16.14 36.90
C THR A 865 26.30 15.39 36.16
N GLY A 866 26.22 15.55 34.83
CA GLY A 866 25.35 14.77 33.99
C GLY A 866 25.69 13.28 34.06
N ARG A 867 24.69 12.43 33.82
CA ARG A 867 24.85 10.97 33.85
C ARG A 867 24.55 10.40 32.49
N ILE A 868 25.39 9.45 32.08
CA ILE A 868 25.21 8.68 30.86
C ILE A 868 25.02 7.22 31.28
N SER A 869 23.95 6.61 30.81
CA SER A 869 23.73 5.17 30.90
C SER A 869 23.52 4.59 29.50
N TYR A 870 23.40 3.27 29.42
CA TYR A 870 23.19 2.58 28.16
C TYR A 870 22.24 1.40 28.33
N GLU A 871 21.66 0.99 27.22
CA GLU A 871 20.89 -0.24 27.05
C GLU A 871 21.48 -1.03 25.88
N ILE A 872 21.57 -2.37 26.01
CA ILE A 872 21.98 -3.26 24.92
C ILE A 872 20.71 -3.88 24.35
N ILE A 873 20.40 -3.53 23.10
CA ILE A 873 19.23 -4.03 22.37
C ILE A 873 19.61 -5.28 21.58
N ASP A 874 20.74 -5.24 20.88
CA ASP A 874 21.26 -6.35 20.07
C ASP A 874 22.67 -6.74 20.56
N PRO A 875 22.80 -7.76 21.43
CA PRO A 875 24.08 -8.19 21.96
C PRO A 875 25.01 -8.75 20.88
N ASN A 876 24.48 -9.23 19.75
CA ASN A 876 25.27 -9.82 18.67
C ASN A 876 25.98 -8.76 17.81
N LYS A 877 25.58 -7.49 17.94
CA LYS A 877 26.26 -6.35 17.30
C LYS A 877 27.32 -5.69 18.18
N ILE A 878 27.43 -6.06 19.46
CA ILE A 878 28.44 -5.49 20.38
C ILE A 878 29.84 -5.93 19.96
N LYS A 879 30.68 -4.96 19.59
CA LYS A 879 32.05 -5.21 19.12
C LYS A 879 33.04 -5.36 20.29
N ASP A 880 33.53 -6.58 20.52
CA ASP A 880 34.44 -6.86 21.66
C ASP A 880 35.75 -6.05 21.59
N GLY A 881 36.10 -5.39 22.70
CA GLY A 881 37.33 -4.63 22.85
C GLY A 881 37.31 -3.23 22.25
N HIS A 882 36.23 -2.83 21.57
CA HIS A 882 36.10 -1.49 20.99
C HIS A 882 36.01 -0.41 22.07
N VAL A 883 36.65 0.72 21.82
CA VAL A 883 36.76 1.87 22.71
C VAL A 883 35.97 3.03 22.14
N TYR A 884 35.00 3.51 22.91
CA TYR A 884 34.11 4.59 22.49
C TYR A 884 34.33 5.85 23.31
N TYR A 885 34.15 6.99 22.66
CA TYR A 885 34.22 8.32 23.27
C TYR A 885 32.94 9.10 23.03
N ILE A 886 32.47 9.79 24.07
CA ILE A 886 31.38 10.75 24.01
C ILE A 886 31.95 12.13 24.33
N THR A 887 31.78 13.06 23.40
CA THR A 887 32.23 14.46 23.52
C THR A 887 31.06 15.41 23.30
N PHE A 888 31.13 16.61 23.85
CA PHE A 888 30.03 17.59 23.78
C PHE A 888 30.47 18.92 23.15
N GLU A 889 29.49 19.67 22.65
CA GLU A 889 29.62 21.12 22.43
C GLU A 889 28.74 21.86 23.44
N ASP A 890 29.14 23.06 23.86
CA ASP A 890 28.32 23.94 24.68
C ASP A 890 28.05 25.28 23.98
N THR A 891 27.06 26.01 24.48
CA THR A 891 26.73 27.36 24.02
C THR A 891 26.12 28.19 25.14
N LEU A 892 26.02 29.50 24.93
CA LEU A 892 25.27 30.41 25.78
C LEU A 892 23.86 30.58 25.20
N LYS A 893 22.85 30.08 25.90
CA LYS A 893 21.44 30.32 25.57
C LYS A 893 21.08 31.76 25.99
N PRO A 894 20.70 32.65 25.06
CA PRO A 894 20.41 34.04 25.39
C PRO A 894 19.25 34.17 26.37
N GLY A 895 19.42 34.99 27.41
CA GLY A 895 18.33 35.34 28.31
C GLY A 895 17.28 36.25 27.65
N LYS A 896 16.04 36.26 28.16
CA LYS A 896 15.07 37.33 27.84
C LYS A 896 15.66 38.70 28.24
N PRO A 897 15.25 39.85 27.67
CA PRO A 897 15.75 41.16 28.08
C PRO A 897 15.68 41.36 29.61
N GLY A 898 16.81 41.64 30.25
CA GLY A 898 16.93 41.72 31.71
C GLY A 898 17.12 40.38 32.43
N LYS A 899 17.41 39.30 31.69
CA LYS A 899 17.88 38.01 32.21
C LYS A 899 19.23 37.68 31.57
N PRO A 900 20.14 37.04 32.33
CA PRO A 900 21.47 36.70 31.85
C PRO A 900 21.43 35.45 30.98
N ASP A 901 22.45 35.27 30.14
CA ASP A 901 22.61 34.07 29.33
C ASP A 901 22.91 32.84 30.22
N THR A 902 22.49 31.66 29.75
CA THR A 902 22.68 30.39 30.45
C THR A 902 23.63 29.51 29.65
N LEU A 903 24.73 29.09 30.28
CA LEU A 903 25.61 28.07 29.71
C LEU A 903 24.89 26.73 29.68
N THR A 904 24.77 26.13 28.51
CA THR A 904 24.01 24.90 28.27
C THR A 904 24.71 24.00 27.26
N THR A 905 24.40 22.70 27.32
CA THR A 905 24.89 21.74 26.31
C THR A 905 24.22 22.03 24.98
N LYS A 906 25.01 22.04 23.91
CA LYS A 906 24.54 22.26 22.54
C LYS A 906 24.28 20.94 21.82
N SER A 907 25.21 19.98 21.94
CA SER A 907 25.12 18.68 21.28
C SER A 907 26.13 17.67 21.83
N TYR A 908 25.98 16.39 21.48
CA TYR A 908 26.96 15.35 21.73
C TYR A 908 27.42 14.65 20.44
N THR A 909 28.58 14.02 20.49
CA THR A 909 29.15 13.19 19.42
C THR A 909 29.64 11.88 20.02
N LEU A 910 29.30 10.75 19.39
CA LEU A 910 29.75 9.41 19.74
C LEU A 910 30.72 8.91 18.67
N VAL A 911 31.92 8.51 19.10
CA VAL A 911 32.98 8.02 18.22
C VAL A 911 33.42 6.63 18.67
N ASP A 912 33.51 5.69 17.73
CA ASP A 912 34.28 4.46 17.89
C ASP A 912 35.73 4.73 17.49
N SER A 913 36.59 4.93 18.49
CA SER A 913 38.01 5.23 18.26
C SER A 913 38.81 4.02 17.77
N THR A 914 38.29 2.81 17.95
CA THR A 914 38.96 1.59 17.49
C THR A 914 38.75 1.39 15.99
N ALA A 915 37.57 1.75 15.49
CA ALA A 915 37.24 1.71 14.07
C ALA A 915 37.53 3.01 13.31
N ASP A 916 37.92 4.09 14.01
CA ASP A 916 38.10 5.44 13.46
C ASP A 916 36.83 5.95 12.74
N SER A 917 35.68 5.78 13.39
CA SER A 917 34.37 6.13 12.83
C SER A 917 33.51 6.92 13.81
N VAL A 918 32.82 7.94 13.29
CA VAL A 918 31.80 8.69 14.03
C VAL A 918 30.45 8.00 13.87
N LEU A 919 29.83 7.60 14.98
CA LEU A 919 28.55 6.88 14.98
C LEU A 919 27.35 7.82 15.16
N VAL A 920 27.52 8.87 15.97
CA VAL A 920 26.55 9.96 16.11
C VAL A 920 27.29 11.27 16.02
N TRP A 921 26.86 12.15 15.12
CA TRP A 921 27.53 13.43 14.87
C TRP A 921 26.70 14.60 15.37
N LYS A 922 27.20 15.31 16.38
CA LYS A 922 26.64 16.56 16.92
C LYS A 922 25.11 16.54 17.11
N SER A 923 24.57 15.44 17.65
CA SER A 923 23.15 15.34 17.97
C SER A 923 22.78 16.34 19.08
N PRO A 924 21.75 17.19 18.89
CA PRO A 924 21.30 18.11 19.92
C PRO A 924 20.44 17.44 21.01
N HIS A 925 19.98 16.21 20.78
CA HIS A 925 19.01 15.53 21.63
C HIS A 925 19.67 14.92 22.87
N LEU A 926 19.33 15.46 24.04
CA LEU A 926 19.90 15.11 25.35
C LEU A 926 18.81 15.00 26.44
N GLU A 927 17.55 15.10 26.03
CA GLU A 927 16.38 14.91 26.86
C GLU A 927 16.36 13.47 27.41
N GLU A 928 15.91 13.31 28.66
CA GLU A 928 15.95 12.01 29.35
C GLU A 928 15.03 10.96 28.71
N ASP A 929 13.94 11.41 28.10
CA ASP A 929 12.91 10.62 27.42
C ASP A 929 13.12 10.46 25.90
N PHE A 930 14.15 11.11 25.34
CA PHE A 930 14.44 10.98 23.91
C PHE A 930 15.07 9.61 23.59
N GLU A 931 14.51 8.92 22.59
CA GLU A 931 15.01 7.63 22.12
C GLU A 931 16.26 7.84 21.25
N GLN A 932 17.45 7.66 21.83
CA GLN A 932 18.71 7.84 21.10
C GLN A 932 18.90 6.79 19.98
N PRO A 933 19.69 7.10 18.93
CA PRO A 933 19.97 6.14 17.86
C PRO A 933 20.57 4.82 18.36
N LEU A 934 20.15 3.70 17.77
CA LEU A 934 20.74 2.38 18.02
C LEU A 934 22.05 2.26 17.24
N THR A 935 23.19 2.18 17.94
CA THR A 935 24.53 2.12 17.33
C THR A 935 25.30 0.93 17.87
N ASP A 936 25.91 0.13 16.98
CA ASP A 936 26.68 -1.06 17.35
C ASP A 936 25.97 -2.00 18.37
N GLY A 937 24.63 -2.06 18.31
CA GLY A 937 23.80 -2.91 19.18
C GLY A 937 23.36 -2.29 20.52
N PHE A 938 23.79 -1.06 20.83
CA PHE A 938 23.42 -0.36 22.06
C PHE A 938 22.83 1.03 21.82
N ARG A 939 22.14 1.53 22.84
CA ARG A 939 21.55 2.86 22.91
C ARG A 939 22.04 3.59 24.15
N LEU A 940 22.27 4.89 24.04
CA LEU A 940 22.65 5.75 25.17
C LEU A 940 21.42 6.41 25.80
N HIS A 941 21.52 6.73 27.08
CA HIS A 941 20.55 7.56 27.80
C HIS A 941 21.30 8.66 28.56
N PHE A 942 20.74 9.86 28.51
CA PHE A 942 21.35 11.04 29.11
C PHE A 942 20.46 11.60 30.21
N VAL A 943 21.07 11.98 31.32
CA VAL A 943 20.45 12.85 32.33
C VAL A 943 21.33 14.09 32.41
N ASN A 944 20.93 15.13 31.69
CA ASN A 944 21.64 16.41 31.65
C ASN A 944 21.09 17.38 32.71
N GLU A 945 21.90 18.34 33.14
CA GLU A 945 21.46 19.41 34.04
C GLU A 945 21.13 20.67 33.23
N ASP A 946 19.95 21.26 33.39
CA ASP A 946 19.50 22.40 32.57
C ASP A 946 20.42 23.64 32.66
N GLN A 947 21.05 23.84 33.82
CA GLN A 947 21.94 24.95 34.10
C GLN A 947 22.86 24.64 35.30
N VAL A 948 23.89 25.46 35.46
CA VAL A 948 24.75 25.40 36.65
C VAL A 948 23.95 25.84 37.89
N GLY A 949 23.91 25.00 38.93
CA GLY A 949 23.15 25.29 40.15
C GLY A 949 23.68 24.54 41.37
N ILE A 950 23.19 24.84 42.57
CA ILE A 950 23.64 24.14 43.78
C ILE A 950 23.10 22.70 43.84
N ASN A 951 23.99 21.74 44.09
CA ASN A 951 23.61 20.39 44.48
C ASN A 951 23.29 20.38 45.98
N ALA A 952 22.01 20.54 46.34
CA ALA A 952 21.57 20.63 47.73
C ALA A 952 21.89 19.38 48.58
N ASN A 953 22.01 18.20 47.95
CA ASN A 953 22.29 16.95 48.65
C ASN A 953 23.77 16.81 49.05
N LEU A 954 24.67 17.32 48.21
CA LEU A 954 26.12 17.25 48.44
C LEU A 954 26.66 18.51 49.14
N SER A 955 25.92 19.61 49.07
CA SER A 955 26.24 20.87 49.75
C SER A 955 25.77 20.90 51.20
N GLY A 956 26.36 21.75 52.02
CA GLY A 956 25.95 21.98 53.41
C GLY A 956 27.12 22.17 54.38
N TRP A 957 26.79 22.41 55.64
CA TRP A 957 27.77 22.51 56.73
C TRP A 957 28.55 21.20 56.93
N ARG A 958 29.86 21.29 57.20
CA ARG A 958 30.74 20.16 57.51
C ARG A 958 31.56 20.46 58.79
N PRO A 959 31.43 19.63 59.85
CA PRO A 959 30.47 18.54 60.01
C PRO A 959 29.02 19.05 59.95
N LYS A 960 28.06 18.16 59.68
CA LYS A 960 26.64 18.55 59.61
C LYS A 960 26.19 19.06 60.99
N ASP A 961 26.01 20.36 61.13
CA ASP A 961 25.58 21.02 62.36
C ASP A 961 24.22 21.69 62.14
N VAL A 962 23.17 21.14 62.76
CA VAL A 962 21.81 21.68 62.69
C VAL A 962 21.63 22.94 63.55
N ASN A 963 22.61 23.25 64.41
CA ASN A 963 22.61 24.43 65.25
C ASN A 963 23.14 25.66 64.52
N ILE A 964 23.60 25.54 63.26
CA ILE A 964 23.86 26.68 62.39
C ILE A 964 22.68 26.78 61.40
N PRO A 965 22.10 27.96 61.17
CA PRO A 965 21.08 28.12 60.14
C PRO A 965 21.56 27.60 58.78
N ALA A 966 20.64 27.05 58.00
CA ALA A 966 20.95 26.71 56.60
C ALA A 966 21.45 27.95 55.86
N PHE A 967 22.29 27.75 54.85
CA PHE A 967 22.72 28.82 53.97
C PHE A 967 21.99 28.75 52.64
N THR A 968 21.88 29.90 51.98
CA THR A 968 21.49 30.02 50.59
C THR A 968 22.72 30.36 49.77
N PHE A 969 22.95 29.59 48.71
CA PHE A 969 23.95 29.87 47.69
C PHE A 969 23.24 29.85 46.34
N GLN A 970 23.31 30.97 45.63
CA GLN A 970 22.63 31.14 44.35
C GLN A 970 23.36 32.17 43.51
N LYS A 971 23.05 32.24 42.21
CA LYS A 971 23.56 33.28 41.34
C LYS A 971 23.26 34.66 41.94
N LEU A 972 24.23 35.55 41.87
CA LEU A 972 24.04 36.91 42.38
C LEU A 972 23.05 37.66 41.48
N THR A 973 22.00 38.19 42.09
CA THR A 973 20.95 38.96 41.41
C THR A 973 20.78 40.29 42.14
N GLN A 974 20.78 41.40 41.40
CA GLN A 974 20.68 42.75 41.98
C GLN A 974 19.61 43.57 41.28
N SER A 975 18.91 44.42 42.02
CA SER A 975 17.95 45.38 41.45
C SER A 975 18.66 46.57 40.80
N VAL A 976 19.84 46.94 41.31
CA VAL A 976 20.70 48.00 40.78
C VAL A 976 22.17 47.56 40.84
N GLY A 977 22.77 47.26 39.69
CA GLY A 977 24.17 46.81 39.57
C GLY A 977 24.36 45.68 38.56
N PRO A 978 25.59 45.19 38.35
CA PRO A 978 25.85 44.03 37.48
C PRO A 978 25.29 42.74 38.10
N GLU A 979 24.63 41.90 37.30
CA GLU A 979 24.25 40.56 37.73
C GLU A 979 25.47 39.62 37.79
N GLY A 980 25.35 38.53 38.55
CA GLY A 980 26.38 37.50 38.60
C GLY A 980 26.48 36.70 37.30
N GLU A 981 27.64 36.11 37.03
CA GLU A 981 27.86 35.11 35.99
C GLU A 981 27.87 33.69 36.57
N PHE A 982 27.39 32.70 35.81
CA PHE A 982 27.48 31.29 36.22
C PHE A 982 28.94 30.79 36.13
N ARG A 983 29.42 30.07 37.16
CA ARG A 983 30.74 29.42 37.16
C ARG A 983 30.64 27.96 37.56
N VAL A 984 31.38 27.08 36.90
CA VAL A 984 31.29 25.62 37.08
C VAL A 984 32.13 25.09 38.26
N ASN A 985 32.66 25.99 39.09
CA ASN A 985 33.56 25.63 40.18
C ASN A 985 32.75 25.19 41.42
N ASP A 986 33.28 24.22 42.16
CA ASP A 986 32.82 23.89 43.51
C ASP A 986 33.56 24.75 44.53
N TYR A 987 32.96 25.03 45.69
CA TYR A 987 33.51 25.96 46.66
C TYR A 987 33.52 25.41 48.09
N LEU A 988 34.46 25.89 48.90
CA LEU A 988 34.53 25.65 50.33
C LEU A 988 34.71 26.98 51.06
N ILE A 989 33.77 27.34 51.93
CA ILE A 989 33.89 28.50 52.81
C ILE A 989 34.34 28.01 54.19
N LEU A 990 35.46 28.53 54.66
CA LEU A 990 36.08 28.19 55.94
C LEU A 990 35.86 29.35 56.90
N PHE A 991 35.35 29.08 58.11
CA PHE A 991 35.15 30.08 59.16
C PHE A 991 36.23 29.97 60.25
N GLY A 992 36.71 31.11 60.72
CA GLY A 992 37.84 31.30 61.62
C GLY A 992 37.69 32.54 62.50
N ASP A 993 38.81 33.12 62.92
CA ASP A 993 38.85 34.42 63.60
C ASP A 993 38.86 35.56 62.57
N VAL A 994 38.38 36.75 62.96
CA VAL A 994 38.44 37.95 62.11
C VAL A 994 39.90 38.25 61.73
N GLY A 995 40.15 38.50 60.44
CA GLY A 995 41.50 38.64 59.87
C GLY A 995 41.95 37.41 59.08
N MET A 996 41.07 36.41 58.89
CA MET A 996 41.35 35.21 58.10
C MET A 996 41.45 35.49 56.59
N ALA A 997 40.71 36.48 56.11
CA ALA A 997 40.82 37.07 54.79
C ALA A 997 40.35 38.53 54.84
N THR A 998 40.54 39.25 53.73
CA THR A 998 40.10 40.64 53.58
C THR A 998 39.22 40.74 52.35
N SER A 999 37.99 41.25 52.49
CA SER A 999 37.11 41.50 51.35
C SER A 999 37.65 42.62 50.47
N LEU A 1000 37.33 42.59 49.18
CA LEU A 1000 37.58 43.71 48.29
C LEU A 1000 36.50 44.79 48.46
N PRO A 1001 36.82 46.07 48.20
CA PRO A 1001 35.80 47.09 48.09
C PRO A 1001 34.95 46.84 46.83
N GLY A 1002 33.64 47.11 46.89
CA GLY A 1002 32.76 46.90 45.74
C GLY A 1002 31.35 47.42 45.95
N VAL A 1003 30.50 47.28 44.93
CA VAL A 1003 29.13 47.81 44.92
C VAL A 1003 28.12 46.68 44.96
N TYR A 1004 27.20 46.72 45.92
CA TYR A 1004 26.09 45.77 46.04
C TYR A 1004 24.76 46.54 46.21
N GLU A 1005 23.74 46.22 45.40
CA GLU A 1005 22.45 46.91 45.32
C GLU A 1005 22.59 48.44 45.21
N GLY A 1006 23.54 48.89 44.38
CA GLY A 1006 23.87 50.31 44.19
C GLY A 1006 24.61 50.99 45.34
N ASN A 1007 24.88 50.29 46.45
CA ASN A 1007 25.61 50.81 47.61
C ASN A 1007 27.07 50.35 47.59
N TYR A 1008 27.98 51.25 47.95
CA TYR A 1008 29.42 50.97 48.02
C TYR A 1008 29.80 50.44 49.41
N TYR A 1009 30.58 49.35 49.44
CA TYR A 1009 31.10 48.70 50.64
C TYR A 1009 32.63 48.73 50.61
N ASP A 1010 33.25 49.17 51.71
CA ASP A 1010 34.71 49.21 51.87
C ASP A 1010 35.29 47.82 52.13
N SER A 1011 36.59 47.69 51.90
CA SER A 1011 37.36 46.49 52.25
C SER A 1011 37.30 46.20 53.76
N LYS A 1012 37.10 44.94 54.13
CA LYS A 1012 36.91 44.51 55.52
C LYS A 1012 37.68 43.24 55.82
N GLU A 1013 38.42 43.22 56.93
CA GLU A 1013 38.94 41.97 57.48
C GLU A 1013 37.78 41.12 58.00
N VAL A 1014 37.69 39.86 57.56
CA VAL A 1014 36.55 38.99 57.85
C VAL A 1014 36.96 37.69 58.55
N ASN A 1015 35.98 37.01 59.15
CA ASN A 1015 36.14 35.73 59.85
C ASN A 1015 35.97 34.51 58.94
N PHE A 1016 35.99 34.68 57.62
CA PHE A 1016 35.86 33.57 56.67
C PHE A 1016 36.81 33.73 55.49
N LYS A 1017 37.07 32.63 54.78
CA LYS A 1017 37.71 32.65 53.46
C LYS A 1017 37.06 31.63 52.54
N ILE A 1018 37.11 31.88 51.23
CA ILE A 1018 36.50 31.03 50.21
C ILE A 1018 37.62 30.37 49.41
N ILE A 1019 37.51 29.06 49.19
CA ILE A 1019 38.42 28.29 48.36
C ILE A 1019 37.64 27.72 47.18
N ASN A 1020 38.12 27.94 45.96
CA ASN A 1020 37.68 27.24 44.77
C ASN A 1020 38.26 25.81 44.83
N LEU A 1021 37.41 24.80 44.89
CA LEU A 1021 37.83 23.40 45.03
C LEU A 1021 38.39 22.80 43.75
N ASN A 1022 38.14 23.40 42.58
CA ASN A 1022 38.68 22.97 41.30
C ASN A 1022 40.13 23.46 41.11
N THR A 1023 40.43 24.70 41.48
CA THR A 1023 41.79 25.28 41.34
C THR A 1023 42.61 25.20 42.63
N ASN A 1024 41.96 24.98 43.77
CA ASN A 1024 42.53 25.10 45.11
C ASN A 1024 43.09 26.51 45.43
N GLU A 1025 42.58 27.54 44.73
CA GLU A 1025 42.94 28.94 44.95
C GLU A 1025 41.85 29.66 45.78
N PRO A 1026 42.23 30.71 46.53
CA PRO A 1026 41.25 31.59 47.18
C PRO A 1026 40.36 32.29 46.15
N VAL A 1027 39.09 32.52 46.51
CA VAL A 1027 38.15 33.31 45.71
C VAL A 1027 37.98 34.67 46.36
N ASP A 1028 38.09 35.74 45.58
CA ASP A 1028 37.84 37.11 46.03
C ASP A 1028 36.34 37.34 46.25
N PHE A 1029 36.00 38.32 47.10
CA PHE A 1029 34.60 38.61 47.41
C PHE A 1029 34.41 40.03 47.93
N VAL A 1030 33.19 40.54 47.78
CA VAL A 1030 32.69 41.71 48.50
C VAL A 1030 31.88 41.22 49.70
N PHE A 1031 32.18 41.75 50.88
CA PHE A 1031 31.44 41.45 52.09
C PHE A 1031 30.42 42.55 52.38
N VAL A 1032 29.14 42.20 52.25
CA VAL A 1032 28.01 43.09 52.46
C VAL A 1032 27.57 42.97 53.92
N GLU A 1033 28.19 43.78 54.78
CA GLU A 1033 27.92 43.80 56.23
C GLU A 1033 26.65 44.60 56.52
N ASN A 1034 25.51 43.91 56.54
CA ASN A 1034 24.20 44.52 56.78
C ASN A 1034 23.78 44.40 58.25
N ASP A 1035 24.27 43.38 58.96
CA ASP A 1035 24.08 43.22 60.40
C ASP A 1035 25.16 43.96 61.20
N THR A 1036 24.94 45.26 61.41
CA THR A 1036 25.88 46.12 62.15
C THR A 1036 25.55 46.24 63.65
N ILE A 1037 24.55 45.51 64.16
CA ILE A 1037 24.03 45.70 65.53
C ILE A 1037 24.15 44.40 66.33
N GLY A 1038 25.09 44.39 67.29
CA GLY A 1038 25.25 43.28 68.26
C GLY A 1038 26.24 42.21 67.85
N THR A 1039 26.80 42.30 66.64
CA THR A 1039 27.87 41.42 66.13
C THR A 1039 29.15 42.25 65.93
N PRO A 1040 30.34 41.75 66.33
CA PRO A 1040 31.61 42.42 66.04
C PRO A 1040 31.82 42.62 64.53
N PRO A 1041 32.41 43.75 64.08
CA PRO A 1041 32.59 43.97 62.66
C PRO A 1041 33.50 42.92 62.01
N GLY A 1042 33.16 42.49 60.79
CA GLY A 1042 33.88 41.46 60.03
C GLY A 1042 33.47 40.02 60.34
N VAL A 1043 32.47 39.80 61.19
CA VAL A 1043 31.93 38.46 61.49
C VAL A 1043 30.70 38.22 60.62
N PHE A 1044 30.70 37.17 59.80
CA PHE A 1044 29.53 36.79 58.98
C PHE A 1044 28.35 36.34 59.86
N SER A 1045 27.27 37.10 59.85
CA SER A 1045 26.08 36.82 60.65
C SER A 1045 24.77 37.17 59.94
N SER A 1046 23.67 36.88 60.65
CA SER A 1046 22.36 37.42 60.32
C SER A 1046 21.63 37.70 61.62
N ASN A 1047 20.94 38.83 61.69
CA ASN A 1047 20.24 39.29 62.90
C ASN A 1047 18.99 40.08 62.53
N TYR A 1048 18.28 40.60 63.51
CA TYR A 1048 17.15 41.51 63.28
C TYR A 1048 17.45 42.90 63.82
N ARG A 1049 16.97 43.91 63.10
CA ARG A 1049 16.79 45.26 63.64
C ARG A 1049 15.39 45.35 64.22
N ILE A 1050 15.28 45.79 65.47
CA ILE A 1050 13.97 46.13 66.05
C ILE A 1050 13.61 47.55 65.64
N ILE A 1051 12.48 47.72 64.96
CA ILE A 1051 11.81 49.01 64.81
C ILE A 1051 10.63 49.03 65.77
N LYS A 1052 10.57 50.05 66.63
CA LYS A 1052 9.43 50.26 67.54
C LYS A 1052 8.41 51.19 66.88
N LEU A 1053 7.20 50.68 66.65
CA LEU A 1053 6.06 51.47 66.18
C LEU A 1053 5.01 51.50 67.30
N GLY A 1054 5.06 52.54 68.13
CA GLY A 1054 4.28 52.57 69.38
C GLY A 1054 4.75 51.48 70.37
N ASN A 1055 3.82 50.66 70.88
CA ASN A 1055 4.12 49.53 71.78
C ASN A 1055 4.44 48.21 71.04
N THR A 1056 4.47 48.22 69.70
CA THR A 1056 4.72 47.04 68.88
C THR A 1056 6.18 47.04 68.40
N GLU A 1057 6.89 45.94 68.66
CA GLU A 1057 8.23 45.69 68.15
C GLU A 1057 8.15 44.91 66.83
N ILE A 1058 8.67 45.51 65.75
CA ILE A 1058 8.79 44.86 64.44
C ILE A 1058 10.25 44.44 64.27
N LYS A 1059 10.47 43.13 64.13
CA LYS A 1059 11.80 42.57 63.84
C LYS A 1059 11.99 42.49 62.33
N ILE A 1060 12.91 43.31 61.80
CA ILE A 1060 13.27 43.31 60.38
C ILE A 1060 14.57 42.51 60.23
N PRO A 1061 14.61 41.46 59.41
CA PRO A 1061 15.81 40.68 59.23
C PRO A 1061 16.87 41.43 58.41
N TYR A 1062 18.11 41.39 58.88
CA TYR A 1062 19.31 41.85 58.19
C TYR A 1062 20.29 40.68 58.11
N LYS A 1063 20.78 40.41 56.91
CA LYS A 1063 21.66 39.27 56.61
C LYS A 1063 22.89 39.79 55.94
N ASP A 1064 24.05 39.33 56.39
CA ASP A 1064 25.26 39.57 55.64
C ASP A 1064 25.26 38.73 54.36
N VAL A 1065 25.83 39.29 53.31
CA VAL A 1065 25.97 38.61 52.01
C VAL A 1065 27.44 38.57 51.65
N ILE A 1066 27.91 37.40 51.26
CA ILE A 1066 29.21 37.20 50.63
C ILE A 1066 28.94 37.17 49.13
N ALA A 1067 29.33 38.22 48.42
CA ALA A 1067 29.22 38.33 46.97
C ALA A 1067 30.55 37.94 46.33
N PHE A 1068 30.58 36.82 45.61
CA PHE A 1068 31.79 36.24 45.05
C PHE A 1068 32.25 37.07 43.85
N LEU A 1069 33.57 37.25 43.75
CA LEU A 1069 34.26 37.89 42.64
C LEU A 1069 35.27 36.91 42.06
N GLU A 1070 35.16 36.61 40.77
CA GLU A 1070 36.05 35.71 40.07
C GLU A 1070 36.60 36.37 38.80
N PRO A 1071 37.79 35.97 38.32
CA PRO A 1071 38.32 36.41 37.03
C PRO A 1071 37.31 36.25 35.89
N LYS A 1072 37.18 37.29 35.06
CA LYS A 1072 36.29 37.30 33.89
C LYS A 1072 36.59 36.12 32.98
N THR A 1073 37.87 35.87 32.68
CA THR A 1073 38.33 34.68 31.97
C THR A 1073 39.65 34.18 32.57
N VAL A 1074 40.07 32.96 32.23
CA VAL A 1074 41.36 32.39 32.68
C VAL A 1074 42.56 33.27 32.27
N ASN A 1075 42.43 33.99 31.15
CA ASN A 1075 43.45 34.86 30.57
C ASN A 1075 43.31 36.34 31.00
N ASP A 1076 42.20 36.72 31.63
CA ASP A 1076 41.91 38.07 32.14
C ASP A 1076 41.68 37.98 33.64
N ARG A 1077 42.79 37.79 34.37
CA ARG A 1077 42.80 37.65 35.83
C ARG A 1077 42.64 38.97 36.57
N ASP A 1078 42.90 40.08 35.89
CA ASP A 1078 42.85 41.42 36.48
C ASP A 1078 41.44 42.01 36.49
N THR A 1079 40.53 41.52 35.63
CA THR A 1079 39.13 41.91 35.61
C THR A 1079 38.28 40.93 36.41
N LEU A 1080 37.76 41.35 37.56
CA LEU A 1080 36.85 40.54 38.38
C LEU A 1080 35.38 40.82 38.02
N VAL A 1081 34.57 39.77 37.99
CA VAL A 1081 33.12 39.82 37.78
C VAL A 1081 32.39 39.18 38.96
N TYR A 1082 31.17 39.65 39.24
CA TYR A 1082 30.31 38.99 40.22
C TYR A 1082 29.87 37.63 39.72
N THR A 1083 29.74 36.65 40.61
CA THR A 1083 29.28 35.30 40.24
C THR A 1083 28.14 34.84 41.14
N TRP A 1084 28.47 34.54 42.39
CA TRP A 1084 27.56 33.93 43.35
C TRP A 1084 27.31 34.83 44.56
N GLN A 1085 26.21 34.59 45.25
CA GLN A 1085 25.94 35.17 46.56
C GLN A 1085 25.69 34.07 47.59
N PHE A 1086 26.21 34.27 48.80
CA PHE A 1086 26.05 33.37 49.94
C PHE A 1086 25.57 34.14 51.17
N TYR A 1087 24.50 33.66 51.81
CA TYR A 1087 23.95 34.25 53.03
C TYR A 1087 23.20 33.21 53.88
N LEU A 1088 22.94 33.49 55.16
CA LEU A 1088 22.13 32.61 56.00
C LEU A 1088 20.63 32.67 55.62
N SER A 1089 20.01 31.52 55.42
CA SER A 1089 18.61 31.41 55.02
C SER A 1089 17.65 31.95 56.10
N SER A 1090 18.04 31.88 57.36
CA SER A 1090 17.30 32.43 58.51
C SER A 1090 18.24 33.03 59.55
N ILE A 1091 17.68 33.89 60.42
CA ILE A 1091 18.36 34.37 61.61
C ILE A 1091 18.43 33.24 62.64
N PRO A 1092 19.56 33.03 63.34
CA PRO A 1092 19.63 32.06 64.43
C PRO A 1092 18.58 32.33 65.51
N ASP A 1093 17.80 31.29 65.85
CA ASP A 1093 16.89 31.34 67.00
C ASP A 1093 17.60 31.00 68.32
N SER A 1094 16.85 30.82 69.41
CA SER A 1094 17.43 30.50 70.74
C SER A 1094 18.19 29.17 70.80
N THR A 1095 18.04 28.30 69.80
CA THR A 1095 18.69 26.99 69.70
C THR A 1095 19.83 26.97 68.67
N GLN A 1096 19.99 28.04 67.89
CA GLN A 1096 20.97 28.15 66.83
C GLN A 1096 22.05 29.20 67.14
N ARG A 1097 23.18 29.11 66.45
CA ARG A 1097 24.33 30.02 66.53
C ARG A 1097 24.77 30.43 65.13
N ILE A 1098 25.50 31.54 65.06
CA ILE A 1098 26.22 31.93 63.83
C ILE A 1098 27.43 31.02 63.58
N PRO A 1099 27.93 30.93 62.33
CA PRO A 1099 29.17 30.23 62.02
C PRO A 1099 30.36 30.79 62.82
N ALA A 1100 31.21 29.90 63.34
CA ALA A 1100 32.34 30.23 64.20
C ALA A 1100 33.61 29.48 63.74
N ALA A 1101 34.74 29.77 64.38
CA ALA A 1101 36.02 29.18 64.02
C ALA A 1101 35.98 27.64 64.00
N GLY A 1102 36.33 27.05 62.86
CA GLY A 1102 36.31 25.61 62.62
C GLY A 1102 35.09 25.10 61.83
N ASP A 1103 34.05 25.91 61.65
CA ASP A 1103 32.92 25.54 60.79
C ASP A 1103 33.28 25.70 59.31
N THR A 1104 32.70 24.85 58.46
CA THR A 1104 32.91 24.92 57.02
C THR A 1104 31.61 24.73 56.25
N ALA A 1105 31.38 25.54 55.21
CA ALA A 1105 30.28 25.34 54.26
C ALA A 1105 30.85 24.78 52.95
N LYS A 1106 30.48 23.54 52.62
CA LYS A 1106 30.84 22.91 51.35
C LYS A 1106 29.73 23.15 50.33
N ILE A 1107 30.09 23.64 49.15
CA ILE A 1107 29.19 23.97 48.04
C ILE A 1107 29.63 23.14 46.83
N ILE A 1108 28.77 22.23 46.40
CA ILE A 1108 28.95 21.41 45.21
C ILE A 1108 27.87 21.80 44.20
N LEU A 1109 28.24 22.01 42.95
CA LEU A 1109 27.33 22.42 41.89
C LEU A 1109 26.91 21.25 41.00
N LYS A 1110 25.66 21.29 40.54
CA LYS A 1110 25.14 20.59 39.37
C LYS A 1110 25.61 21.33 38.12
N LYS A 1111 26.08 20.62 37.11
CA LYS A 1111 26.73 21.18 35.91
C LYS A 1111 26.25 20.40 34.66
N PRO A 1112 25.79 21.08 33.59
CA PRO A 1112 25.47 20.44 32.31
C PRO A 1112 26.68 19.71 31.73
N PHE A 1113 26.49 18.92 30.67
CA PHE A 1113 27.60 18.49 29.82
C PHE A 1113 28.19 19.69 29.08
N LEU A 1114 29.51 19.86 29.11
CA LEU A 1114 30.22 21.00 28.53
C LEU A 1114 31.27 20.53 27.53
N SER A 1115 31.80 21.45 26.74
CA SER A 1115 32.77 21.19 25.67
C SER A 1115 34.09 20.57 26.13
N GLN A 1116 34.40 20.68 27.42
CA GLN A 1116 35.56 20.05 28.06
C GLN A 1116 35.28 18.64 28.61
N ASP A 1117 34.02 18.18 28.57
CA ASP A 1117 33.64 16.87 29.10
C ASP A 1117 33.90 15.76 28.06
N VAL A 1118 34.61 14.72 28.49
CA VAL A 1118 34.91 13.53 27.70
C VAL A 1118 34.56 12.30 28.52
N TYR A 1119 33.71 11.44 27.97
CA TYR A 1119 33.39 10.15 28.55
C TYR A 1119 33.92 9.03 27.68
N ARG A 1120 34.36 7.94 28.31
CA ARG A 1120 34.95 6.79 27.65
C ARG A 1120 34.35 5.50 28.18
N PHE A 1121 34.11 4.54 27.29
CA PHE A 1121 33.76 3.17 27.68
C PHE A 1121 34.36 2.14 26.73
N VAL A 1122 34.38 0.88 27.17
CA VAL A 1122 34.96 -0.23 26.40
C VAL A 1122 33.93 -1.34 26.31
N ALA A 1123 33.54 -1.66 25.09
CA ALA A 1123 32.65 -2.78 24.82
C ALA A 1123 33.34 -4.12 25.10
N ARG A 1124 32.56 -5.04 25.68
CA ARG A 1124 32.92 -6.43 25.88
C ARG A 1124 31.82 -7.30 25.28
N GLY A 1125 32.20 -8.15 24.33
CA GLY A 1125 31.31 -9.11 23.72
C GLY A 1125 30.85 -10.18 24.73
N SER A 1126 29.82 -10.93 24.37
CA SER A 1126 29.40 -12.10 25.15
C SER A 1126 30.47 -13.20 25.12
N TYR A 1127 30.53 -14.02 26.16
CA TYR A 1127 31.47 -15.15 26.22
C TYR A 1127 31.00 -16.24 27.18
N ILE A 1128 31.61 -17.43 27.07
CA ILE A 1128 31.36 -18.55 28.01
C ILE A 1128 32.38 -18.56 29.16
N ASN A 1129 31.90 -18.38 30.38
CA ASN A 1129 32.65 -18.61 31.60
C ASN A 1129 32.68 -20.11 31.94
N LYS A 1130 33.81 -20.77 31.65
CA LYS A 1130 33.99 -22.21 31.88
C LYS A 1130 33.72 -22.68 33.32
N ARG A 1131 33.95 -21.83 34.32
CA ARG A 1131 33.71 -22.19 35.73
C ARG A 1131 32.22 -22.22 36.03
N GLU A 1132 31.46 -21.25 35.53
CA GLU A 1132 30.01 -21.20 35.66
C GLU A 1132 29.35 -22.27 34.81
N ALA A 1133 29.85 -22.50 33.59
CA ALA A 1133 29.39 -23.57 32.71
C ALA A 1133 29.40 -24.94 33.40
N LYS A 1134 30.44 -25.22 34.20
CA LYS A 1134 30.53 -26.46 34.96
C LYS A 1134 29.43 -26.59 36.03
N ASN A 1135 29.04 -25.49 36.66
CA ASN A 1135 27.94 -25.48 37.63
C ASN A 1135 26.58 -25.62 36.92
N ASP A 1136 26.45 -25.03 35.74
CA ASP A 1136 25.21 -25.06 34.94
C ASP A 1136 24.94 -26.42 34.28
N MET A 1137 25.92 -27.33 34.20
CA MET A 1137 25.73 -28.71 33.68
C MET A 1137 24.57 -29.46 34.34
N ASP A 1138 24.20 -29.12 35.58
CA ASP A 1138 23.08 -29.74 36.29
C ASP A 1138 21.70 -29.25 35.83
N ARG A 1139 21.64 -28.12 35.12
CA ARG A 1139 20.41 -27.56 34.52
C ARG A 1139 20.02 -28.25 33.22
N ILE A 1140 20.92 -29.04 32.63
CA ILE A 1140 20.67 -29.76 31.38
C ILE A 1140 19.44 -30.68 31.55
N LYS A 1141 18.46 -30.50 30.68
CA LYS A 1141 17.21 -31.25 30.68
C LYS A 1141 16.72 -31.50 29.25
N VAL A 1142 15.93 -32.57 29.11
CA VAL A 1142 15.24 -32.93 27.88
C VAL A 1142 13.80 -32.46 27.97
N VAL A 1143 13.27 -31.82 26.94
CA VAL A 1143 11.88 -31.36 26.83
C VAL A 1143 11.25 -31.80 25.49
N PRO A 1144 10.00 -32.29 25.48
CA PRO A 1144 9.24 -32.68 26.66
C PRO A 1144 9.82 -33.96 27.27
N ASN A 1145 9.60 -34.18 28.55
CA ASN A 1145 10.00 -35.42 29.22
C ASN A 1145 8.96 -35.80 30.28
N PRO A 1146 8.06 -36.78 30.01
CA PRO A 1146 8.06 -37.64 28.82
C PRO A 1146 7.61 -36.92 27.53
N TYR A 1147 8.07 -37.41 26.39
CA TYR A 1147 7.47 -37.11 25.08
C TYR A 1147 6.25 -38.00 24.86
N VAL A 1148 5.09 -37.39 24.56
CA VAL A 1148 3.80 -38.09 24.49
C VAL A 1148 3.14 -37.86 23.14
N ALA A 1149 3.43 -38.75 22.19
CA ALA A 1149 2.97 -38.74 20.80
C ALA A 1149 3.36 -37.52 19.95
N THR A 1150 3.19 -36.30 20.47
CA THR A 1150 3.54 -34.98 19.88
C THR A 1150 3.95 -33.99 20.98
N ALA A 1151 4.59 -32.88 20.62
CA ALA A 1151 4.84 -31.74 21.49
C ALA A 1151 4.17 -30.47 20.94
N GLU A 1152 3.75 -29.56 21.82
CA GLU A 1152 2.99 -28.35 21.43
C GLU A 1152 3.72 -27.42 20.46
N TRP A 1153 5.06 -27.50 20.39
CA TRP A 1153 5.89 -26.70 19.49
C TRP A 1153 6.27 -27.42 18.19
N GLU A 1154 5.83 -28.67 18.00
CA GLU A 1154 6.05 -29.35 16.73
C GLU A 1154 5.21 -28.70 15.64
N PRO A 1155 5.78 -28.43 14.45
CA PRO A 1155 5.03 -27.83 13.36
C PRO A 1155 3.89 -28.77 12.92
N ARG A 1156 2.77 -28.17 12.51
CA ARG A 1156 1.65 -28.92 11.95
C ARG A 1156 2.13 -29.74 10.76
N ASN A 1157 1.73 -31.02 10.71
CA ASN A 1157 2.08 -31.89 9.59
C ASN A 1157 1.39 -31.37 8.31
N PRO A 1158 2.13 -30.95 7.26
CA PRO A 1158 1.53 -30.44 6.03
C PRO A 1158 0.94 -31.56 5.15
N TYR A 1159 1.17 -32.83 5.48
CA TYR A 1159 0.71 -33.98 4.71
C TYR A 1159 -0.55 -34.63 5.31
N ASN A 1160 -1.45 -35.10 4.45
CA ASN A 1160 -2.71 -35.79 4.79
C ASN A 1160 -2.52 -37.13 5.54
N SER A 1161 -1.27 -37.62 5.68
CA SER A 1161 -0.95 -38.80 6.46
C SER A 1161 0.46 -38.72 7.06
N GLY A 1162 0.72 -39.52 8.09
CA GLY A 1162 1.98 -39.50 8.84
C GLY A 1162 1.92 -38.66 10.13
N ARG A 1163 3.00 -38.68 10.92
CA ARG A 1163 3.09 -37.95 12.20
C ARG A 1163 3.80 -36.59 12.10
N GLY A 1164 4.14 -36.14 10.89
CA GLY A 1164 4.92 -34.92 10.67
C GLY A 1164 6.34 -34.96 11.24
N PRO A 1165 7.07 -33.83 11.16
CA PRO A 1165 8.33 -33.61 11.86
C PRO A 1165 8.12 -33.74 13.37
N ARG A 1166 9.04 -34.41 14.06
CA ARG A 1166 9.00 -34.58 15.52
C ARG A 1166 10.31 -34.20 16.13
N SER A 1167 10.30 -33.65 17.34
CA SER A 1167 11.53 -33.21 17.98
C SER A 1167 11.44 -33.26 19.51
N ILE A 1168 12.55 -33.65 20.13
CA ILE A 1168 12.81 -33.39 21.55
C ILE A 1168 14.06 -32.53 21.69
N HIS A 1169 14.05 -31.61 22.64
CA HIS A 1169 15.09 -30.60 22.79
C HIS A 1169 15.90 -30.88 24.05
N PHE A 1170 17.22 -30.81 23.93
CA PHE A 1170 18.17 -30.78 25.04
C PHE A 1170 18.50 -29.31 25.31
N THR A 1171 18.17 -28.80 26.49
CA THR A 1171 18.32 -27.37 26.81
C THR A 1171 19.39 -27.14 27.88
N HIS A 1172 19.89 -25.90 27.99
CA HIS A 1172 20.96 -25.49 28.91
C HIS A 1172 22.30 -26.22 28.70
N LEU A 1173 22.57 -26.63 27.46
CA LEU A 1173 23.80 -27.27 27.08
C LEU A 1173 24.97 -26.28 27.04
N PRO A 1174 26.20 -26.74 27.26
CA PRO A 1174 27.38 -26.00 26.81
C PRO A 1174 27.35 -25.80 25.29
N ALA A 1175 27.83 -24.63 24.84
CA ALA A 1175 27.82 -24.23 23.42
C ALA A 1175 28.51 -25.27 22.51
N LYS A 1176 29.55 -25.95 23.02
CA LYS A 1176 30.23 -27.07 22.34
C LYS A 1176 30.19 -28.34 23.20
N CYS A 1177 29.46 -29.36 22.75
CA CYS A 1177 29.38 -30.65 23.44
C CYS A 1177 28.95 -31.79 22.52
N THR A 1178 29.11 -33.04 22.99
CA THR A 1178 28.61 -34.24 22.32
C THR A 1178 27.48 -34.85 23.14
N ILE A 1179 26.33 -35.08 22.53
CA ILE A 1179 25.20 -35.82 23.12
C ILE A 1179 25.17 -37.23 22.55
N ARG A 1180 25.13 -38.24 23.43
CA ARG A 1180 24.97 -39.65 23.07
C ARG A 1180 23.70 -40.19 23.70
N ILE A 1181 22.84 -40.79 22.88
CA ILE A 1181 21.54 -41.32 23.30
C ILE A 1181 21.60 -42.84 23.25
N PHE A 1182 21.22 -43.50 24.34
CA PHE A 1182 21.29 -44.94 24.50
C PHE A 1182 19.93 -45.53 24.90
N THR A 1183 19.69 -46.79 24.52
CA THR A 1183 18.65 -47.60 25.14
C THR A 1183 19.03 -47.96 26.59
N VAL A 1184 18.07 -48.41 27.41
CA VAL A 1184 18.36 -48.89 28.78
C VAL A 1184 19.34 -50.08 28.83
N ASN A 1185 19.50 -50.80 27.71
CA ASN A 1185 20.46 -51.91 27.59
C ASN A 1185 21.88 -51.42 27.19
N GLY A 1186 22.06 -50.11 27.00
CA GLY A 1186 23.35 -49.50 26.65
C GLY A 1186 23.66 -49.47 25.14
N GLU A 1187 22.68 -49.73 24.27
CA GLU A 1187 22.89 -49.64 22.82
C GLU A 1187 22.82 -48.18 22.36
N LEU A 1188 23.80 -47.75 21.57
CA LEU A 1188 23.85 -46.39 21.03
C LEU A 1188 22.80 -46.21 19.92
N VAL A 1189 21.86 -45.29 20.15
CA VAL A 1189 20.74 -44.95 19.26
C VAL A 1189 21.15 -43.84 18.29
N ARG A 1190 21.70 -42.75 18.84
CA ARG A 1190 22.07 -41.54 18.08
C ARG A 1190 23.22 -40.83 18.80
N LYS A 1191 24.07 -40.16 18.01
CA LYS A 1191 25.10 -39.22 18.47
C LYS A 1191 24.81 -37.87 17.81
N ILE A 1192 24.87 -36.79 18.59
CA ILE A 1192 24.64 -35.41 18.15
C ILE A 1192 25.86 -34.61 18.57
N GLU A 1193 26.51 -33.94 17.61
CA GLU A 1193 27.57 -32.96 17.90
C GLU A 1193 26.92 -31.58 17.95
N VAL A 1194 27.15 -30.86 19.04
CA VAL A 1194 26.60 -29.52 19.26
C VAL A 1194 27.75 -28.52 19.13
N ASP A 1195 27.58 -27.56 18.24
CA ASP A 1195 28.47 -26.42 18.04
C ASP A 1195 27.61 -25.18 17.77
N ASN A 1196 27.09 -24.61 18.86
CA ASN A 1196 26.19 -23.47 18.84
C ASN A 1196 26.94 -22.16 19.14
N PRO A 1197 26.36 -21.01 18.76
CA PRO A 1197 26.71 -19.71 19.32
C PRO A 1197 26.59 -19.67 20.85
N GLU A 1198 27.29 -18.74 21.51
CA GLU A 1198 27.34 -18.67 22.98
C GLU A 1198 25.98 -18.39 23.64
N ASP A 1199 25.09 -17.71 22.95
CA ASP A 1199 23.73 -17.37 23.40
C ASP A 1199 22.71 -18.50 23.20
N ASN A 1200 23.12 -19.65 22.63
CA ASN A 1200 22.23 -20.78 22.35
C ASN A 1200 22.69 -22.10 23.02
N GLY A 1201 21.98 -22.50 24.07
CA GLY A 1201 22.19 -23.72 24.83
C GLY A 1201 21.27 -24.88 24.44
N THR A 1202 20.70 -24.90 23.24
CA THR A 1202 19.71 -25.92 22.83
C THR A 1202 20.20 -26.80 21.67
N ALA A 1203 19.91 -28.10 21.73
CA ALA A 1203 20.10 -29.03 20.62
C ALA A 1203 18.88 -29.92 20.41
N TYR A 1204 18.59 -30.25 19.15
CA TYR A 1204 17.37 -30.94 18.74
C TYR A 1204 17.64 -32.40 18.38
N TRP A 1205 16.68 -33.29 18.67
CA TRP A 1205 16.68 -34.65 18.17
C TRP A 1205 15.35 -35.00 17.50
N ASP A 1206 15.42 -35.32 16.21
CA ASP A 1206 14.34 -35.70 15.29
C ASP A 1206 13.64 -37.05 15.59
N LEU A 1207 13.98 -37.67 16.71
CA LEU A 1207 13.54 -39.02 17.10
C LEU A 1207 13.89 -40.11 16.08
N LEU A 1208 14.93 -39.89 15.25
CA LEU A 1208 15.48 -40.89 14.35
C LEU A 1208 16.76 -41.49 14.91
N THR A 1209 16.96 -42.79 14.68
CA THR A 1209 18.22 -43.46 15.00
C THR A 1209 19.34 -43.00 14.06
N LYS A 1210 20.57 -43.44 14.30
CA LYS A 1210 21.70 -43.27 13.38
C LYS A 1210 21.46 -43.85 11.97
N ASP A 1211 20.51 -44.79 11.85
CA ASP A 1211 20.15 -45.46 10.60
C ASP A 1211 18.86 -44.84 9.99
N HIS A 1212 18.46 -43.65 10.44
CA HIS A 1212 17.27 -42.90 10.01
C HIS A 1212 15.93 -43.64 10.24
N LEU A 1213 15.88 -44.54 11.23
CA LEU A 1213 14.65 -45.24 11.62
C LEU A 1213 13.96 -44.53 12.79
N SER A 1214 12.63 -44.50 12.79
CA SER A 1214 11.86 -44.02 13.95
C SER A 1214 12.14 -44.84 15.20
N VAL A 1215 12.52 -44.19 16.30
CA VAL A 1215 12.79 -44.84 17.59
C VAL A 1215 11.54 -45.48 18.20
N SER A 1216 11.69 -46.54 19.00
CA SER A 1216 10.58 -47.19 19.71
C SER A 1216 10.12 -46.39 20.93
N TYR A 1217 8.90 -46.64 21.43
CA TYR A 1217 8.49 -46.13 22.75
C TYR A 1217 9.35 -46.79 23.83
N GLY A 1218 9.63 -46.07 24.92
CA GLY A 1218 10.48 -46.56 26.01
C GLY A 1218 11.27 -45.47 26.72
N VAL A 1219 12.12 -45.90 27.66
CA VAL A 1219 13.04 -45.02 28.40
C VAL A 1219 14.40 -45.04 27.71
N TYR A 1220 14.99 -43.85 27.56
CA TYR A 1220 16.31 -43.64 26.98
C TYR A 1220 17.23 -42.94 27.98
N ILE A 1221 18.52 -43.18 27.86
CA ILE A 1221 19.58 -42.54 28.65
C ILE A 1221 20.34 -41.61 27.72
N TYR A 1222 20.59 -40.38 28.15
CA TYR A 1222 21.47 -39.47 27.44
C TYR A 1222 22.74 -39.20 28.24
N HIS A 1223 23.85 -39.03 27.52
CA HIS A 1223 25.15 -38.62 28.05
C HIS A 1223 25.61 -37.40 27.28
N VAL A 1224 25.84 -36.30 27.98
CA VAL A 1224 26.44 -35.07 27.46
C VAL A 1224 27.89 -35.02 27.91
N GLU A 1225 28.81 -34.86 26.98
CA GLU A 1225 30.24 -34.66 27.23
C GLU A 1225 30.67 -33.32 26.64
N ALA A 1226 31.14 -32.41 27.50
CA ALA A 1226 31.57 -31.07 27.09
C ALA A 1226 33.07 -30.90 27.38
N PRO A 1227 33.93 -30.83 26.34
CA PRO A 1227 35.38 -30.76 26.50
C PRO A 1227 35.83 -29.62 27.43
N GLY A 1228 36.54 -29.96 28.50
CA GLY A 1228 37.08 -28.99 29.46
C GLY A 1228 36.04 -28.39 30.43
N ILE A 1229 34.77 -28.78 30.36
CA ILE A 1229 33.69 -28.32 31.25
C ILE A 1229 33.27 -29.48 32.18
N GLY A 1230 32.86 -30.63 31.63
CA GLY A 1230 32.42 -31.79 32.40
C GLY A 1230 31.52 -32.74 31.61
N GLU A 1231 30.88 -33.67 32.33
CA GLU A 1231 29.95 -34.65 31.77
C GLU A 1231 28.65 -34.69 32.57
N LYS A 1232 27.52 -34.97 31.90
CA LYS A 1232 26.20 -35.14 32.50
C LYS A 1232 25.51 -36.39 31.94
N VAL A 1233 24.87 -37.16 32.80
CA VAL A 1233 24.00 -38.27 32.41
C VAL A 1233 22.60 -38.02 32.93
N GLY A 1234 21.59 -38.29 32.09
CA GLY A 1234 20.19 -38.22 32.47
C GLY A 1234 19.34 -39.23 31.70
N LYS A 1235 18.02 -39.17 31.91
CA LYS A 1235 17.06 -40.08 31.29
C LYS A 1235 15.81 -39.34 30.84
N PHE A 1236 15.17 -39.85 29.79
CA PHE A 1236 13.87 -39.38 29.33
C PHE A 1236 13.03 -40.53 28.80
N ALA A 1237 11.73 -40.33 28.65
CA ALA A 1237 10.81 -41.34 28.15
C ALA A 1237 10.06 -40.88 26.90
N ILE A 1238 9.81 -41.81 25.99
CA ILE A 1238 9.00 -41.64 24.78
C ILE A 1238 7.76 -42.55 24.91
N ILE A 1239 6.59 -41.95 24.80
CA ILE A 1239 5.26 -42.58 24.79
C ILE A 1239 4.66 -42.31 23.41
N LYS A 1240 4.17 -43.35 22.72
CA LYS A 1240 3.75 -43.27 21.31
C LYS A 1240 2.25 -43.39 21.11
#